data_AF-A0A167L899-F1
#
_entry.id   AF-A0A167L899-F1
#
_cell.length_a   1.000
_cell.length_b   1.000
_cell.length_c   1.000
_cell.angle_alpha   90.00
_cell.angle_beta   90.00
_cell.angle_gamma   90.00
#
_symmetry.space_group_name_H-M   'P 1'
#
loop_
_entity.id
_entity.type
_entity.pdbx_description
1 polymer ?
#
loop_
_entity_poly.entity_id
_entity_poly.type
_entity_poly.pdbx_seq_one_letter_code
_entity_poly.pdbx_strand_id
1 'polypeptide(L)'
;MFRKNVWPSIVSHLWHVFVFFVLLMIFLLLAFMFQDHPMFHPLPQSIFEQVNYTHLAINETLYPVESNILRLFPEIMQSILLRVDSDYVLETDPWITYKSDEHDTDWESWVDQDGLEAQDSQLRYACKYQPLPFPILHHVVSSAVGVENNGSAFDRLPAVDKPFLILPFISNTTLKSDDTICVRVVVSQPAPDPSNPFQYLYRPNDYQNSRLVSPWWDTMMVTMQHNQTNATTTLSMQPWSGHMVLRKDRMARLLGGQAPGWYKDMEETIAERDLIHVYEADAKLKDIGEYHIQGLLEYQAGKWNFELGPVNPYEPQLLPVYPLGAEDIRVVKPGTEEEENEKVKKEERSVEQAQKDILDAHLALPLCHRADNLGRWLPVPLGYNTTLLAGIDHHNKVWAPYNCRYRKLSYDQFNRCLARRYPNGVDLYGDSNTRRSLKAMLSHGKWCDTQPGALSPNHRILNLEGARSWKSAGDDGQRRSCYCEDYTEPSWNNEWLNPHIRLNDLFFENTREESKALGRNTEWDNRTVVLDKVRLRSYKWDGLTYLNNPGWDTAFVPLFGDPSIRPDIVVFSLGNWDAAFLTLADFNRDLTRLIELIRLAYQQVGHPKIIYRTPQYFCCRTDSSPRERRVSGGRIQSFDHLARTRFASELKAEIWDTLAMGEARTWDEKIESVECPSNHVPSDIVEQENQKENSLILHL
;
A
#
# COMPACT_ATOMS: atom_id res chain seq x y z
N MET A 1 -73.49 30.63 23.97
CA MET A 1 -72.93 29.26 23.92
C MET A 1 -71.41 29.37 23.69
N PHE A 2 -70.63 29.80 24.67
CA PHE A 2 -69.17 29.90 24.57
C PHE A 2 -68.56 29.86 25.97
N ARG A 3 -67.76 28.82 26.24
CA ARG A 3 -66.57 28.81 27.10
C ARG A 3 -65.91 27.44 26.94
N LYS A 4 -64.85 27.38 26.12
CA LYS A 4 -63.96 26.22 25.99
C LYS A 4 -62.66 26.49 26.75
N ASN A 5 -62.17 25.43 27.38
CA ASN A 5 -61.00 25.34 28.23
C ASN A 5 -59.71 25.79 27.53
N VAL A 6 -59.12 26.91 27.99
CA VAL A 6 -57.77 27.39 27.62
C VAL A 6 -56.72 27.02 28.69
N TRP A 7 -57.15 26.57 29.85
CA TRP A 7 -56.29 26.36 31.02
C TRP A 7 -55.21 25.27 30.88
N PRO A 8 -55.45 24.10 30.25
CA PRO A 8 -54.44 23.04 30.19
C PRO A 8 -53.20 23.41 29.34
N SER A 9 -53.37 24.26 28.34
CA SER A 9 -52.27 24.66 27.43
C SER A 9 -51.27 25.61 28.11
N ILE A 10 -51.76 26.49 28.99
CA ILE A 10 -50.93 27.47 29.68
C ILE A 10 -50.07 26.77 30.74
N VAL A 11 -50.65 25.81 31.48
CA VAL A 11 -49.91 25.03 32.49
C VAL A 11 -48.81 24.19 31.86
N SER A 12 -49.06 23.58 30.69
CA SER A 12 -48.04 22.83 29.96
C SER A 12 -46.88 23.73 29.49
N HIS A 13 -47.17 24.91 28.94
CA HIS A 13 -46.13 25.85 28.53
C HIS A 13 -45.30 26.37 29.71
N LEU A 14 -45.94 26.71 30.83
CA LEU A 14 -45.22 27.16 32.03
C LEU A 14 -44.33 26.06 32.61
N TRP A 15 -44.74 24.79 32.51
CA TRP A 15 -43.92 23.66 32.95
C TRP A 15 -42.65 23.49 32.09
N HIS A 16 -42.75 23.61 30.77
CA HIS A 16 -41.59 23.50 29.88
C HIS A 16 -40.62 24.67 30.07
N VAL A 17 -41.13 25.88 30.29
CA VAL A 17 -40.30 27.06 30.61
C VAL A 17 -39.58 26.87 31.94
N PHE A 18 -40.25 26.33 32.96
CA PHE A 18 -39.63 26.05 34.25
C PHE A 18 -38.51 25.01 34.15
N VAL A 19 -38.74 23.89 33.45
CA VAL A 19 -37.71 22.85 33.24
C VAL A 19 -36.50 23.41 32.50
N PHE A 20 -36.72 24.25 31.47
CA PHE A 20 -35.64 24.91 30.74
C PHE A 20 -34.78 25.80 31.65
N PHE A 21 -35.41 26.61 32.51
CA PHE A 21 -34.69 27.47 33.46
C PHE A 21 -33.88 26.69 34.49
N VAL A 22 -34.41 25.57 34.98
CA VAL A 22 -33.67 24.69 35.92
C VAL A 22 -32.44 24.09 35.25
N LEU A 23 -32.56 23.58 34.02
CA LEU A 23 -31.43 23.03 33.27
C LEU A 23 -30.38 24.10 32.96
N LEU A 24 -30.81 25.31 32.59
CA LEU A 24 -29.90 26.44 32.35
C LEU A 24 -29.15 26.84 33.64
N MET A 25 -29.83 26.87 34.79
CA MET A 25 -29.19 27.13 36.07
C MET A 25 -28.18 26.05 36.44
N ILE A 26 -28.47 24.76 36.22
CA ILE A 26 -27.52 23.66 36.44
C ILE A 26 -26.29 23.82 35.56
N PHE A 27 -26.48 24.16 34.27
CA PHE A 27 -25.38 24.36 33.34
C PHE A 27 -24.50 25.55 33.75
N LEU A 28 -25.10 26.67 34.17
CA LEU A 28 -24.38 27.83 34.67
C LEU A 28 -23.64 27.54 35.99
N LEU A 29 -24.23 26.75 36.89
CA LEU A 29 -23.58 26.30 38.12
C LEU A 29 -22.37 25.42 37.83
N LEU A 30 -22.49 24.47 36.89
CA LEU A 30 -21.37 23.64 36.45
C LEU A 30 -20.28 24.50 35.80
N ALA A 31 -20.64 25.42 34.90
CA ALA A 31 -19.70 26.32 34.27
C ALA A 31 -18.94 27.19 35.29
N PHE A 32 -19.64 27.67 36.33
CA PHE A 32 -19.04 28.44 37.42
C PHE A 32 -18.13 27.57 38.30
N MET A 33 -18.50 26.32 38.58
CA MET A 33 -17.65 25.36 39.31
C MET A 33 -16.35 25.01 38.56
N PHE A 34 -16.33 25.14 37.24
CA PHE A 34 -15.13 24.88 36.42
C PHE A 34 -14.34 26.16 36.07
N GLN A 35 -14.77 27.34 36.52
CA GLN A 35 -14.14 28.62 36.15
C GLN A 35 -12.89 28.98 37.00
N ASP A 36 -12.68 28.31 38.13
CA ASP A 36 -11.60 28.63 39.10
C ASP A 36 -10.48 27.58 39.20
N HIS A 37 -10.30 26.72 38.19
CA HIS A 37 -9.09 25.88 38.10
C HIS A 37 -8.05 26.50 37.16
N PRO A 38 -7.03 27.22 37.68
CA PRO A 38 -5.88 27.61 36.89
C PRO A 38 -5.03 26.35 36.63
N MET A 39 -5.22 25.71 35.48
CA MET A 39 -4.18 24.84 34.93
C MET A 39 -3.10 25.73 34.33
N PHE A 40 -1.86 25.53 34.79
CA PHE A 40 -0.60 26.23 34.48
C PHE A 40 -0.16 27.32 35.47
N HIS A 41 0.58 26.88 36.49
CA HIS A 41 1.76 27.56 37.02
C HIS A 41 2.90 26.54 37.22
N PRO A 42 4.17 26.97 37.13
CA PRO A 42 5.33 26.07 37.09
C PRO A 42 5.63 25.45 38.47
N LEU A 43 6.19 24.24 38.47
CA LEU A 43 6.64 23.53 39.66
C LEU A 43 7.65 24.37 40.49
N PRO A 44 7.52 24.42 41.82
CA PRO A 44 8.47 25.10 42.69
C PRO A 44 9.70 24.21 42.95
N GLN A 45 10.86 24.87 42.93
CA GLN A 45 12.20 24.30 42.98
C GLN A 45 12.70 23.97 44.41
N SER A 46 11.84 23.49 45.32
CA SER A 46 12.28 23.25 46.71
C SER A 46 11.50 22.15 47.43
N ILE A 47 11.79 20.89 47.09
CA ILE A 47 11.66 19.76 48.03
C ILE A 47 12.88 18.84 47.81
N PHE A 48 14.04 19.33 48.22
CA PHE A 48 15.18 18.51 48.60
C PHE A 48 15.45 18.83 50.06
N GLU A 49 14.88 18.05 50.97
CA GLU A 49 15.53 17.74 52.25
C GLU A 49 14.73 16.68 53.02
N GLN A 50 15.47 15.61 53.37
CA GLN A 50 15.28 14.72 54.51
C GLN A 50 14.03 13.84 54.58
N VAL A 51 14.17 12.61 54.06
CA VAL A 51 13.62 11.44 54.76
C VAL A 51 14.70 10.34 54.81
N ASN A 52 15.23 10.15 56.02
CA ASN A 52 16.03 9.00 56.43
C ASN A 52 15.09 7.82 56.67
N TYR A 53 15.32 6.66 56.03
CA TYR A 53 14.85 5.38 56.55
C TYR A 53 15.95 4.33 56.48
N THR A 54 16.33 3.90 57.68
CA THR A 54 17.22 2.81 58.04
C THR A 54 16.63 1.43 57.75
N HIS A 55 17.52 0.53 57.31
CA HIS A 55 17.58 -0.92 57.55
C HIS A 55 16.29 -1.77 57.50
N LEU A 56 16.25 -2.67 56.52
CA LEU A 56 15.74 -4.04 56.71
C LEU A 56 16.51 -5.00 55.81
N ALA A 57 17.30 -5.85 56.46
CA ALA A 57 18.00 -6.99 55.87
C ALA A 57 17.02 -8.16 55.74
N ILE A 58 16.96 -8.79 54.57
CA ILE A 58 16.44 -10.16 54.41
C ILE A 58 17.39 -10.94 53.50
N ASN A 59 17.75 -12.12 54.00
CA ASN A 59 18.76 -13.07 53.56
C ASN A 59 18.56 -13.66 52.15
N GLU A 60 19.71 -13.97 51.54
CA GLU A 60 19.92 -14.96 50.49
C GLU A 60 19.56 -16.39 50.96
N THR A 61 18.99 -17.23 50.09
CA THR A 61 19.47 -18.60 49.81
C THR A 61 18.62 -19.34 48.74
N LEU A 62 19.31 -19.73 47.66
CA LEU A 62 19.29 -21.02 46.91
C LEU A 62 17.99 -21.81 46.67
N TYR A 63 17.69 -22.13 45.40
CA TYR A 63 17.95 -23.43 44.71
C TYR A 63 17.44 -23.37 43.22
N PRO A 64 17.77 -24.34 42.33
CA PRO A 64 18.18 -24.13 40.95
C PRO A 64 17.13 -24.72 39.97
N VAL A 65 17.40 -24.68 38.67
CA VAL A 65 17.39 -25.84 37.75
C VAL A 65 17.78 -25.31 36.37
N GLU A 66 19.09 -25.37 36.10
CA GLU A 66 19.62 -25.59 34.76
C GLU A 66 19.51 -27.09 34.47
N SER A 67 18.60 -27.49 33.57
CA SER A 67 18.75 -28.65 32.68
C SER A 67 17.39 -29.00 32.03
N ASN A 68 17.14 -28.47 30.82
CA ASN A 68 16.46 -29.16 29.70
C ASN A 68 15.92 -28.21 28.62
N ILE A 69 16.76 -27.31 28.06
CA ILE A 69 16.49 -26.76 26.71
C ILE A 69 17.80 -26.80 25.90
N LEU A 70 18.33 -28.02 25.74
CA LEU A 70 19.12 -28.37 24.56
C LEU A 70 18.16 -29.08 23.60
N ARG A 71 17.39 -28.29 22.84
CA ARG A 71 16.79 -28.78 21.61
C ARG A 71 16.57 -27.66 20.61
N LEU A 72 17.60 -27.52 19.77
CA LEU A 72 17.60 -27.08 18.37
C LEU A 72 17.66 -25.59 18.10
N PHE A 73 18.91 -25.07 18.11
CA PHE A 73 19.50 -24.24 17.05
C PHE A 73 18.64 -23.04 16.55
N PRO A 74 18.52 -21.98 17.37
CA PRO A 74 18.68 -20.62 16.83
C PRO A 74 19.47 -19.66 17.75
N GLU A 75 19.89 -20.10 18.95
CA GLU A 75 20.43 -19.22 20.00
C GLU A 75 21.87 -18.74 19.80
N ILE A 76 22.64 -19.35 18.89
CA ILE A 76 23.99 -18.85 18.59
C ILE A 76 23.91 -17.49 17.86
N MET A 77 22.94 -17.29 16.99
CA MET A 77 22.73 -15.98 16.37
C MET A 77 22.18 -14.93 17.35
N GLN A 78 21.34 -15.34 18.30
CA GLN A 78 20.70 -14.40 19.23
C GLN A 78 21.58 -14.03 20.42
N SER A 79 22.45 -14.92 20.89
CA SER A 79 23.46 -14.60 21.93
C SER A 79 24.65 -13.82 21.36
N ILE A 80 25.01 -14.02 20.08
CA ILE A 80 25.96 -13.14 19.37
C ILE A 80 25.33 -11.76 19.19
N LEU A 81 24.08 -11.66 18.72
CA LEU A 81 23.37 -10.38 18.53
C LEU A 81 23.08 -9.60 19.84
N LEU A 82 23.03 -10.25 21.00
CA LEU A 82 22.77 -9.59 22.30
C LEU A 82 24.05 -9.12 23.02
N ARG A 83 25.24 -9.37 22.45
CA ARG A 83 26.54 -8.88 22.95
C ARG A 83 27.35 -8.13 21.89
N VAL A 84 26.72 -7.73 20.79
CA VAL A 84 27.37 -6.92 19.76
C VAL A 84 27.58 -5.51 20.31
N ASP A 85 28.76 -5.28 20.86
CA ASP A 85 29.34 -3.95 20.99
C ASP A 85 29.45 -3.35 19.58
N SER A 86 29.28 -2.04 19.37
CA SER A 86 29.56 -1.44 18.04
C SER A 86 30.97 -1.79 17.55
N ASP A 87 31.89 -1.95 18.51
CA ASP A 87 33.27 -2.37 18.29
C ASP A 87 33.33 -3.81 17.74
N TYR A 88 32.39 -4.70 18.11
CA TYR A 88 32.25 -6.04 17.55
C TYR A 88 31.69 -6.04 16.13
N VAL A 89 30.77 -5.14 15.74
CA VAL A 89 30.36 -4.97 14.33
C VAL A 89 31.58 -4.61 13.48
N LEU A 90 32.42 -3.70 13.99
CA LEU A 90 33.64 -3.26 13.33
C LEU A 90 34.77 -4.30 13.37
N GLU A 91 34.86 -5.12 14.43
CA GLU A 91 35.95 -6.10 14.61
C GLU A 91 35.64 -7.50 14.04
N THR A 92 34.36 -7.92 13.99
CA THR A 92 33.98 -9.32 13.67
C THR A 92 33.09 -9.51 12.47
N ASP A 93 32.71 -8.43 11.79
CA ASP A 93 32.44 -8.60 10.36
C ASP A 93 33.76 -9.03 9.72
N PRO A 94 33.91 -10.30 9.28
CA PRO A 94 35.18 -10.82 8.79
C PRO A 94 35.72 -9.99 7.62
N TRP A 95 34.85 -9.19 6.98
CA TRP A 95 35.19 -8.27 5.91
C TRP A 95 35.89 -6.98 6.37
N ILE A 96 35.63 -6.49 7.58
CA ILE A 96 36.20 -5.23 8.09
C ILE A 96 37.61 -5.49 8.64
N THR A 97 37.80 -6.55 9.41
CA THR A 97 39.12 -6.95 9.93
C THR A 97 40.07 -7.45 8.85
N TYR A 98 39.56 -7.93 7.70
CA TYR A 98 40.41 -8.43 6.61
C TYR A 98 41.06 -7.32 5.76
N LYS A 99 40.57 -6.07 5.81
CA LYS A 99 41.00 -5.00 4.89
C LYS A 99 41.62 -3.75 5.53
N SER A 100 41.63 -3.60 6.86
CA SER A 100 42.18 -2.38 7.49
C SER A 100 43.68 -2.18 7.29
N ASP A 101 44.44 -3.25 7.03
CA ASP A 101 45.90 -3.19 7.21
C ASP A 101 46.74 -3.04 5.94
N GLU A 102 46.22 -3.20 4.70
CA GLU A 102 47.14 -3.10 3.55
C GLU A 102 46.62 -2.68 2.17
N HIS A 103 45.32 -2.50 1.91
CA HIS A 103 44.86 -2.10 0.56
C HIS A 103 43.87 -0.93 0.59
N ASP A 104 44.26 0.16 -0.08
CA ASP A 104 43.41 1.20 -0.67
C ASP A 104 42.47 0.54 -1.69
N THR A 105 41.55 -0.31 -1.21
CA THR A 105 40.64 -1.06 -2.06
C THR A 105 39.59 -0.08 -2.58
N ASP A 106 39.76 0.29 -3.84
CA ASP A 106 38.78 1.02 -4.63
C ASP A 106 37.39 0.41 -4.42
N TRP A 107 36.35 1.26 -4.36
CA TRP A 107 34.94 0.87 -4.23
C TRP A 107 34.60 -0.30 -5.15
N GLU A 108 35.15 -0.24 -6.37
CA GLU A 108 35.08 -1.26 -7.39
C GLU A 108 35.46 -2.65 -6.83
N SER A 109 36.62 -2.78 -6.20
CA SER A 109 37.11 -4.06 -5.67
C SER A 109 36.31 -4.65 -4.51
N TRP A 110 35.36 -3.92 -3.91
CA TRP A 110 34.43 -4.46 -2.93
C TRP A 110 33.20 -5.08 -3.61
N VAL A 111 32.75 -4.47 -4.70
CA VAL A 111 31.52 -4.84 -5.40
C VAL A 111 31.66 -6.14 -6.21
N ASP A 112 32.84 -6.42 -6.79
CA ASP A 112 33.09 -7.66 -7.56
C ASP A 112 33.59 -8.85 -6.72
N GLN A 113 33.76 -8.69 -5.41
CA GLN A 113 34.17 -9.84 -4.60
C GLN A 113 33.04 -10.87 -4.60
N ASP A 114 33.36 -12.11 -5.01
CA ASP A 114 32.53 -13.31 -4.85
C ASP A 114 32.21 -13.48 -3.34
N GLY A 115 31.23 -12.70 -2.85
CA GLY A 115 30.84 -12.68 -1.46
C GLY A 115 30.40 -14.07 -1.04
N LEU A 116 31.04 -14.60 0.01
CA LEU A 116 30.65 -15.79 0.77
C LEU A 116 29.97 -16.86 -0.10
N GLU A 117 30.74 -17.75 -0.76
CA GLU A 117 30.26 -18.88 -1.59
C GLU A 117 28.76 -19.15 -1.42
N ALA A 118 27.92 -18.39 -2.13
CA ALA A 118 26.50 -18.57 -2.03
C ALA A 118 26.27 -19.97 -2.59
N GLN A 119 25.82 -20.90 -1.75
CA GLN A 119 25.56 -22.27 -2.20
C GLN A 119 24.59 -22.30 -3.39
N ASP A 120 23.79 -21.23 -3.52
CA ASP A 120 22.95 -20.96 -4.67
C ASP A 120 23.44 -19.72 -5.43
N SER A 121 23.89 -19.91 -6.67
CA SER A 121 24.32 -18.82 -7.55
C SER A 121 23.21 -17.78 -7.80
N GLN A 122 21.92 -18.16 -7.68
CA GLN A 122 20.79 -17.24 -7.88
C GLN A 122 20.66 -16.20 -6.76
N LEU A 123 21.26 -16.46 -5.60
CA LEU A 123 21.20 -15.58 -4.43
C LEU A 123 22.46 -14.74 -4.26
N ARG A 124 23.46 -14.91 -5.14
CA ARG A 124 24.74 -14.20 -5.08
C ARG A 124 24.57 -12.70 -4.85
N TYR A 125 23.63 -12.07 -5.56
CA TYR A 125 23.41 -10.62 -5.50
C TYR A 125 22.28 -10.21 -4.55
N ALA A 126 21.66 -11.12 -3.79
CA ALA A 126 20.56 -10.77 -2.88
C ALA A 126 21.07 -9.96 -1.67
N CYS A 127 20.22 -9.11 -1.08
CA CYS A 127 20.61 -8.15 -0.05
C CYS A 127 21.22 -8.80 1.19
N LYS A 128 20.77 -10.01 1.52
CA LYS A 128 21.32 -10.79 2.63
C LYS A 128 22.80 -11.16 2.46
N TYR A 129 23.26 -11.32 1.21
CA TYR A 129 24.62 -11.77 0.88
C TYR A 129 25.51 -10.63 0.37
N GLN A 130 24.93 -9.47 0.11
CA GLN A 130 25.61 -8.27 -0.32
C GLN A 130 25.62 -7.30 0.87
N PRO A 131 26.68 -7.20 1.68
CA PRO A 131 26.72 -6.25 2.79
C PRO A 131 26.57 -4.80 2.30
N LEU A 132 26.49 -3.81 3.20
CA LEU A 132 26.66 -2.44 2.73
C LEU A 132 28.14 -2.21 2.37
N PRO A 133 28.43 -1.46 1.30
CA PRO A 133 29.79 -1.04 1.00
C PRO A 133 30.43 -0.45 2.25
N PHE A 134 31.60 -0.94 2.63
CA PHE A 134 32.26 -0.56 3.90
C PHE A 134 32.26 0.95 4.15
N PRO A 135 32.55 1.82 3.16
CA PRO A 135 32.56 3.25 3.41
C PRO A 135 31.19 3.86 3.75
N ILE A 136 30.11 3.32 3.17
CA ILE A 136 28.73 3.70 3.51
C ILE A 136 28.36 3.16 4.87
N LEU A 137 28.67 1.88 5.12
CA LEU A 137 28.44 1.25 6.43
C LEU A 137 29.15 2.01 7.54
N HIS A 138 30.43 2.34 7.35
CA HIS A 138 31.22 3.14 8.27
C HIS A 138 30.57 4.50 8.52
N HIS A 139 30.13 5.21 7.47
CA HIS A 139 29.46 6.49 7.66
C HIS A 139 28.15 6.38 8.44
N VAL A 140 27.32 5.38 8.13
CA VAL A 140 26.06 5.10 8.85
C VAL A 140 26.34 4.78 10.32
N VAL A 141 27.34 3.92 10.61
CA VAL A 141 27.73 3.53 11.97
C VAL A 141 28.32 4.73 12.74
N SER A 142 29.30 5.44 12.15
CA SER A 142 29.93 6.61 12.79
C SER A 142 28.90 7.70 13.10
N SER A 143 27.96 7.95 12.18
CA SER A 143 26.85 8.88 12.40
C SER A 143 25.94 8.44 13.54
N ALA A 144 25.58 7.15 13.60
CA ALA A 144 24.74 6.60 14.67
C ALA A 144 25.43 6.63 16.05
N VAL A 145 26.75 6.39 16.10
CA VAL A 145 27.52 6.33 17.36
C VAL A 145 28.06 7.71 17.78
N GLY A 146 28.06 8.71 16.88
CA GLY A 146 28.58 10.05 17.15
C GLY A 146 30.11 10.13 17.15
N VAL A 147 30.78 9.29 16.35
CA VAL A 147 32.24 9.31 16.16
C VAL A 147 32.58 10.26 15.02
N GLU A 148 33.45 11.25 15.26
CA GLU A 148 33.92 12.16 14.21
C GLU A 148 34.69 11.39 13.14
N ASN A 149 34.23 11.47 11.89
CA ASN A 149 34.94 10.94 10.73
C ASN A 149 36.13 11.84 10.37
N ASN A 150 37.24 11.71 11.08
CA ASN A 150 38.48 12.47 10.82
C ASN A 150 39.39 11.83 9.76
N GLY A 151 38.95 10.75 9.10
CA GLY A 151 39.73 10.01 8.10
C GLY A 151 39.53 10.54 6.67
N SER A 152 40.63 10.93 6.01
CA SER A 152 40.66 11.30 4.57
C SER A 152 40.50 10.12 3.61
N ALA A 153 40.44 8.89 4.12
CA ALA A 153 40.29 7.67 3.33
C ALA A 153 38.94 7.58 2.57
N PHE A 154 38.00 8.50 2.85
CA PHE A 154 36.63 8.46 2.32
C PHE A 154 36.33 9.51 1.24
N ASP A 155 37.32 10.30 0.82
CA ASP A 155 37.15 11.37 -0.17
C ASP A 155 36.78 10.88 -1.59
N ARG A 156 36.88 9.57 -1.87
CA ARG A 156 36.57 8.95 -3.18
C ARG A 156 35.14 8.42 -3.33
N LEU A 157 34.31 8.56 -2.31
CA LEU A 157 32.95 8.00 -2.35
C LEU A 157 31.97 8.82 -3.17
N PRO A 158 30.86 8.20 -3.64
CA PRO A 158 29.64 8.94 -3.93
C PRO A 158 29.38 9.87 -2.75
N ALA A 159 29.13 11.13 -3.05
CA ALA A 159 28.92 12.13 -2.02
C ALA A 159 27.67 11.71 -1.21
N VAL A 160 27.90 11.12 -0.03
CA VAL A 160 26.87 10.60 0.89
C VAL A 160 26.04 11.72 1.52
N ASP A 161 26.33 12.97 1.17
CA ASP A 161 25.54 14.17 1.44
C ASP A 161 24.32 14.27 0.51
N LYS A 162 24.25 13.47 -0.57
CA LYS A 162 23.10 13.41 -1.48
C LYS A 162 22.49 12.01 -1.50
N PRO A 163 21.19 11.89 -1.82
CA PRO A 163 20.57 10.58 -1.96
C PRO A 163 20.94 9.93 -3.30
N PHE A 164 21.08 8.60 -3.30
CA PHE A 164 21.44 7.82 -4.48
C PHE A 164 20.99 6.36 -4.39
N LEU A 165 20.99 5.66 -5.52
CA LEU A 165 20.70 4.24 -5.65
C LEU A 165 22.02 3.47 -5.83
N ILE A 166 22.10 2.27 -5.25
CA ILE A 166 23.26 1.38 -5.33
C ILE A 166 22.84 0.02 -5.86
N LEU A 167 23.65 -0.52 -6.77
CA LEU A 167 23.59 -1.88 -7.26
C LEU A 167 24.80 -2.69 -6.78
N PRO A 168 24.69 -4.03 -6.70
CA PRO A 168 25.70 -4.90 -6.10
C PRO A 168 26.74 -5.39 -7.13
N PHE A 169 27.01 -4.61 -8.20
CA PHE A 169 27.97 -4.96 -9.25
C PHE A 169 28.64 -3.70 -9.86
N ILE A 170 29.88 -3.82 -10.36
CA ILE A 170 30.72 -2.67 -10.78
C ILE A 170 30.30 -2.07 -12.13
N SER A 171 29.84 -2.91 -13.03
CA SER A 171 29.57 -2.54 -14.42
C SER A 171 28.43 -3.37 -15.00
N ASN A 172 28.12 -3.16 -16.30
CA ASN A 172 27.11 -3.88 -17.07
C ASN A 172 27.15 -5.39 -16.82
N THR A 173 26.38 -5.81 -15.82
CA THR A 173 26.37 -7.20 -15.37
C THR A 173 25.33 -7.95 -16.17
N THR A 174 25.72 -9.14 -16.57
CA THR A 174 24.82 -10.10 -17.19
C THR A 174 24.28 -11.01 -16.10
N LEU A 175 22.99 -10.86 -15.79
CA LEU A 175 22.26 -11.66 -14.81
C LEU A 175 21.51 -12.78 -15.52
N LYS A 176 21.32 -13.92 -14.86
CA LYS A 176 20.41 -14.94 -15.36
C LYS A 176 18.97 -14.57 -14.97
N SER A 177 18.02 -14.98 -15.79
CA SER A 177 16.60 -14.94 -15.42
C SER A 177 16.42 -15.64 -14.07
N ASP A 178 15.66 -14.99 -13.17
CA ASP A 178 15.42 -15.38 -11.77
C ASP A 178 16.56 -15.15 -10.77
N ASP A 179 17.72 -14.62 -11.19
CA ASP A 179 18.72 -14.11 -10.25
C ASP A 179 18.09 -13.00 -9.39
N THR A 180 18.42 -13.03 -8.10
CA THR A 180 17.97 -12.01 -7.15
C THR A 180 19.03 -10.93 -7.03
N ILE A 181 18.66 -9.68 -7.29
CA ILE A 181 19.53 -8.52 -7.11
C ILE A 181 19.08 -7.66 -5.95
N CYS A 182 20.05 -7.24 -5.15
CA CYS A 182 19.85 -6.27 -4.09
C CYS A 182 19.88 -4.87 -4.69
N VAL A 183 18.80 -4.13 -4.52
CA VAL A 183 18.77 -2.71 -4.84
C VAL A 183 18.73 -1.95 -3.55
N ARG A 184 19.64 -0.99 -3.36
CA ARG A 184 19.64 -0.11 -2.20
C ARG A 184 19.46 1.33 -2.58
N VAL A 185 18.78 2.08 -1.73
CA VAL A 185 18.70 3.53 -1.80
C VAL A 185 19.28 4.08 -0.51
N VAL A 186 20.30 4.92 -0.63
CA VAL A 186 20.90 5.66 0.47
C VAL A 186 20.33 7.06 0.44
N VAL A 187 19.73 7.48 1.54
CA VAL A 187 19.12 8.80 1.69
C VAL A 187 19.89 9.57 2.74
N SER A 188 20.64 10.56 2.27
CA SER A 188 21.25 11.56 3.12
C SER A 188 20.17 12.45 3.72
N GLN A 189 20.36 12.88 4.98
CA GLN A 189 19.40 13.78 5.61
C GLN A 189 19.75 15.21 5.25
N PRO A 190 18.81 15.97 4.65
CA PRO A 190 19.02 17.38 4.44
C PRO A 190 19.08 18.09 5.79
N ALA A 191 19.83 19.19 5.86
CA ALA A 191 19.76 20.08 7.00
C ALA A 191 18.29 20.40 7.30
N PRO A 192 17.85 20.35 8.58
CA PRO A 192 16.48 20.66 8.94
C PRO A 192 16.07 22.00 8.34
N ASP A 193 14.89 22.05 7.72
CA ASP A 193 14.36 23.27 7.13
C ASP A 193 13.63 24.03 8.25
N PRO A 194 14.23 25.07 8.86
CA PRO A 194 13.61 25.77 9.98
C PRO A 194 12.30 26.47 9.58
N SER A 195 12.05 26.64 8.27
CA SER A 195 10.79 27.20 7.76
C SER A 195 9.63 26.20 7.75
N ASN A 196 9.91 24.90 7.89
CA ASN A 196 8.89 23.85 7.90
C ASN A 196 8.64 23.32 9.34
N PRO A 197 7.68 23.88 10.08
CA PRO A 197 7.39 23.43 11.45
C PRO A 197 6.88 22.00 11.51
N PHE A 198 6.34 21.46 10.42
CA PHE A 198 5.78 20.10 10.38
C PHE A 198 6.83 19.01 10.39
N GLN A 199 8.06 19.33 9.99
CA GLN A 199 9.19 18.40 10.00
C GLN A 199 9.41 17.81 11.41
N TYR A 200 9.29 18.64 12.45
CA TYR A 200 9.45 18.24 13.87
C TYR A 200 8.22 17.61 14.50
N LEU A 201 7.07 17.65 13.81
CA LEU A 201 5.84 17.04 14.29
C LEU A 201 5.67 15.61 13.78
N TYR A 202 6.56 15.14 12.90
CA TYR A 202 6.49 13.79 12.36
C TYR A 202 6.73 12.78 13.47
N ARG A 203 5.80 11.84 13.59
CA ARG A 203 5.91 10.69 14.49
C ARG A 203 5.77 9.46 13.62
N PRO A 204 6.83 8.66 13.44
CA PRO A 204 6.67 7.35 12.86
C PRO A 204 5.66 6.57 13.69
N ASN A 205 4.78 5.84 13.03
CA ASN A 205 3.69 5.15 13.72
C ASN A 205 4.24 4.07 14.69
N ASP A 206 3.85 4.11 15.96
CA ASP A 206 4.24 3.12 16.98
C ASP A 206 3.82 1.67 16.61
N TYR A 207 2.73 1.50 15.85
CA TYR A 207 2.33 0.19 15.32
C TYR A 207 3.33 -0.37 14.31
N GLN A 208 4.00 0.52 13.58
CA GLN A 208 5.10 0.16 12.70
C GLN A 208 6.39 -0.09 13.50
N ASN A 209 6.67 0.67 14.56
CA ASN A 209 7.92 0.51 15.33
C ASN A 209 8.09 -0.85 16.05
N SER A 210 7.00 -1.55 16.39
CA SER A 210 7.09 -2.85 17.08
C SER A 210 7.11 -4.08 16.15
N ARG A 211 6.75 -3.93 14.87
CA ARG A 211 6.65 -5.04 13.90
C ARG A 211 7.28 -4.75 12.53
N LEU A 212 7.45 -3.49 12.14
CA LEU A 212 8.22 -3.07 10.97
C LEU A 212 9.67 -2.79 11.35
N VAL A 213 10.52 -2.98 10.35
CA VAL A 213 11.97 -3.06 10.41
C VAL A 213 12.66 -1.70 10.61
N SER A 214 11.96 -0.57 10.57
CA SER A 214 12.40 0.79 10.98
C SER A 214 11.35 1.80 10.49
N PRO A 215 11.25 3.00 11.10
CA PRO A 215 10.39 4.06 10.60
C PRO A 215 10.77 4.47 9.18
N TRP A 216 9.75 4.62 8.34
CA TRP A 216 9.90 5.20 7.01
C TRP A 216 9.94 6.72 7.15
N TRP A 217 11.14 7.30 7.16
CA TRP A 217 11.31 8.76 7.10
C TRP A 217 11.17 9.30 5.68
N ASP A 218 11.53 8.48 4.70
CA ASP A 218 11.59 8.86 3.29
C ASP A 218 10.57 8.04 2.50
N THR A 219 10.10 8.60 1.38
CA THR A 219 9.25 7.89 0.43
C THR A 219 9.89 7.96 -0.94
N MET A 220 9.94 6.80 -1.61
CA MET A 220 10.61 6.64 -2.87
C MET A 220 9.88 5.63 -3.73
N MET A 221 10.14 5.74 -5.02
CA MET A 221 9.73 4.78 -6.02
C MET A 221 10.98 4.32 -6.75
N VAL A 222 11.16 3.01 -6.82
CA VAL A 222 12.21 2.42 -7.64
C VAL A 222 11.52 1.57 -8.70
N THR A 223 11.75 1.93 -9.97
CA THR A 223 11.18 1.28 -11.15
C THR A 223 12.29 0.60 -11.94
N MET A 224 11.97 -0.54 -12.54
CA MET A 224 12.78 -1.18 -13.58
C MET A 224 11.93 -1.28 -14.84
N GLN A 225 12.46 -0.77 -15.94
CA GLN A 225 11.81 -0.70 -17.24
C GLN A 225 12.61 -1.49 -18.26
N HIS A 226 11.97 -2.45 -18.93
CA HIS A 226 12.60 -3.22 -19.99
C HIS A 226 12.78 -2.34 -21.24
N ASN A 227 14.02 -2.11 -21.68
CA ASN A 227 14.37 -1.15 -22.73
C ASN A 227 13.72 -1.47 -24.08
N GLN A 228 13.69 -2.74 -24.48
CA GLN A 228 13.08 -3.14 -25.74
C GLN A 228 11.55 -3.13 -25.72
N THR A 229 10.94 -3.69 -24.67
CA THR A 229 9.49 -3.97 -24.69
C THR A 229 8.67 -2.85 -24.05
N ASN A 230 9.25 -2.05 -23.15
CA ASN A 230 8.55 -1.12 -22.25
C ASN A 230 7.71 -1.84 -21.17
N ALA A 231 8.08 -3.07 -20.79
CA ALA A 231 7.55 -3.72 -19.59
C ALA A 231 8.09 -3.02 -18.34
N THR A 232 7.26 -2.78 -17.33
CA THR A 232 7.65 -2.00 -16.13
C THR A 232 7.28 -2.73 -14.85
N THR A 233 8.20 -2.75 -13.89
CA THR A 233 7.98 -3.23 -12.52
C THR A 233 8.47 -2.20 -11.52
N THR A 234 7.92 -2.23 -10.31
CA THR A 234 8.46 -1.48 -9.17
C THR A 234 9.00 -2.40 -8.11
N LEU A 235 9.85 -1.83 -7.27
CA LEU A 235 10.42 -2.49 -6.10
C LEU A 235 9.75 -1.96 -4.84
N SER A 236 9.32 -2.89 -3.99
CA SER A 236 8.88 -2.56 -2.63
C SER A 236 10.13 -2.44 -1.75
N MET A 237 10.63 -1.21 -1.64
CA MET A 237 11.75 -0.89 -0.76
C MET A 237 11.38 -1.21 0.69
N GLN A 238 12.36 -1.51 1.54
CA GLN A 238 12.17 -1.69 2.99
C GLN A 238 13.38 -1.08 3.71
N PRO A 239 13.24 -0.56 4.93
CA PRO A 239 14.40 -0.10 5.69
C PRO A 239 15.43 -1.22 5.87
N TRP A 240 16.71 -0.89 5.74
CA TRP A 240 17.81 -1.81 5.97
C TRP A 240 17.77 -2.33 7.42
N SER A 241 17.83 -3.65 7.57
CA SER A 241 17.69 -4.31 8.88
C SER A 241 18.76 -3.90 9.90
N GLY A 242 19.93 -3.42 9.44
CA GLY A 242 20.99 -2.92 10.31
C GLY A 242 20.60 -1.68 11.11
N HIS A 243 19.63 -0.87 10.64
CA HIS A 243 19.10 0.27 11.42
C HIS A 243 18.55 -0.17 12.78
N MET A 244 17.87 -1.32 12.86
CA MET A 244 17.38 -1.83 14.14
C MET A 244 18.51 -2.23 15.10
N VAL A 245 19.63 -2.71 14.56
CA VAL A 245 20.80 -3.10 15.35
C VAL A 245 21.43 -1.85 15.95
N LEU A 246 21.65 -0.83 15.12
CA LEU A 246 22.19 0.47 15.53
C LEU A 246 21.30 1.14 16.58
N ARG A 247 19.98 1.13 16.37
CA ARG A 247 19.01 1.61 17.36
C ARG A 247 19.19 0.95 18.71
N LYS A 248 19.23 -0.38 18.75
CA LYS A 248 19.33 -1.14 20.00
C LYS A 248 20.62 -0.84 20.76
N ASP A 249 21.74 -0.77 20.05
CA ASP A 249 23.04 -0.41 20.64
C ASP A 249 23.02 1.03 21.20
N ARG A 250 22.54 1.99 20.40
CA ARG A 250 22.43 3.39 20.79
C ARG A 250 21.54 3.60 22.01
N MET A 251 20.37 2.95 22.05
CA MET A 251 19.46 2.95 23.21
C MET A 251 20.12 2.34 24.46
N ALA A 252 20.99 1.35 24.30
CA ALA A 252 21.74 0.77 25.41
C ALA A 252 22.80 1.73 25.96
N ARG A 253 23.44 2.53 25.09
CA ARG A 253 24.52 3.47 25.44
C ARG A 253 24.04 4.79 26.02
N LEU A 254 23.10 5.48 25.35
CA LEU A 254 22.82 6.90 25.63
C LEU A 254 22.14 7.18 26.97
N LEU A 255 21.37 6.23 27.52
CA LEU A 255 20.36 6.58 28.52
C LEU A 255 20.53 5.90 29.88
N GLY A 256 21.57 5.09 30.03
CA GLY A 256 21.73 4.23 31.21
C GLY A 256 20.48 3.39 31.51
N GLY A 257 20.49 2.62 32.59
CA GLY A 257 19.31 1.86 33.01
C GLY A 257 18.14 2.72 33.54
N GLN A 258 18.30 4.05 33.66
CA GLN A 258 17.45 4.89 34.52
C GLN A 258 16.38 5.73 33.80
N ALA A 259 16.52 6.03 32.50
CA ALA A 259 15.49 6.80 31.80
C ALA A 259 14.21 5.96 31.53
N PRO A 260 13.00 6.53 31.62
CA PRO A 260 11.77 5.85 31.22
C PRO A 260 11.79 5.46 29.73
N GLY A 261 11.22 4.30 29.38
CA GLY A 261 11.22 3.79 28.00
C GLY A 261 10.71 4.79 26.95
N TRP A 262 9.60 5.49 27.24
CA TRP A 262 9.03 6.47 26.31
C TRP A 262 9.98 7.63 25.96
N TYR A 263 10.83 8.04 26.90
CA TYR A 263 11.81 9.10 26.66
C TYR A 263 12.93 8.56 25.76
N LYS A 264 13.34 7.31 25.99
CA LYS A 264 14.31 6.62 25.13
C LYS A 264 13.83 6.52 23.70
N ASP A 265 12.59 6.09 23.51
CA ASP A 265 11.99 5.94 22.18
C ASP A 265 11.88 7.29 21.46
N MET A 266 11.56 8.37 22.20
CA MET A 266 11.47 9.73 21.65
C MET A 266 12.83 10.26 21.21
N GLU A 267 13.84 10.24 22.08
CA GLU A 267 15.21 10.68 21.74
C GLU A 267 15.81 9.86 20.60
N GLU A 268 15.52 8.56 20.59
CA GLU A 268 15.94 7.67 19.51
C GLU A 268 15.29 8.07 18.19
N THR A 269 13.97 8.25 18.18
CA THR A 269 13.22 8.69 17.00
C THR A 269 13.74 10.04 16.47
N ILE A 270 14.00 11.00 17.36
CA ILE A 270 14.49 12.33 16.97
C ILE A 270 15.84 12.21 16.28
N ALA A 271 16.74 11.41 16.84
CA ALA A 271 18.08 11.31 16.30
C ALA A 271 18.19 10.38 15.11
N GLU A 272 17.39 9.31 15.02
CA GLU A 272 17.30 8.50 13.80
C GLU A 272 16.98 9.34 12.58
N ARG A 273 16.11 10.34 12.74
CA ARG A 273 15.79 11.30 11.68
C ARG A 273 17.01 12.03 11.12
N ASP A 274 18.05 12.23 11.94
CA ASP A 274 19.27 12.93 11.55
C ASP A 274 20.35 11.96 11.03
N LEU A 275 20.07 10.65 11.02
CA LEU A 275 20.98 9.63 10.50
C LEU A 275 20.76 9.37 9.01
N ILE A 276 21.79 8.87 8.33
CA ILE A 276 21.63 8.35 6.98
C ILE A 276 20.65 7.18 7.01
N HIS A 277 19.63 7.24 6.14
CA HIS A 277 18.74 6.12 5.94
C HIS A 277 19.19 5.27 4.76
N VAL A 278 18.94 3.98 4.89
CA VAL A 278 19.23 2.99 3.87
C VAL A 278 17.97 2.16 3.72
N TYR A 279 17.52 2.06 2.49
CA TYR A 279 16.39 1.22 2.09
C TYR A 279 16.90 0.17 1.12
N GLU A 280 16.36 -1.03 1.16
CA GLU A 280 16.77 -2.13 0.33
C GLU A 280 15.57 -2.94 -0.17
N ALA A 281 15.72 -3.56 -1.34
CA ALA A 281 14.77 -4.50 -1.91
C ALA A 281 15.51 -5.61 -2.65
N ASP A 282 15.05 -6.84 -2.49
CA ASP A 282 15.40 -7.95 -3.37
C ASP A 282 14.50 -7.89 -4.61
N ALA A 283 15.09 -7.74 -5.79
CA ALA A 283 14.38 -7.74 -7.07
C ALA A 283 14.72 -9.00 -7.88
N LYS A 284 13.73 -9.51 -8.61
CA LYS A 284 13.90 -10.62 -9.56
C LYS A 284 13.40 -10.18 -10.93
N LEU A 285 14.29 -10.22 -11.91
CA LEU A 285 13.97 -9.91 -13.30
C LEU A 285 13.70 -11.22 -14.05
N LYS A 286 12.50 -11.35 -14.59
CA LYS A 286 12.02 -12.58 -15.23
C LYS A 286 12.09 -12.56 -16.75
N ASP A 287 12.00 -11.38 -17.37
CA ASP A 287 12.04 -11.29 -18.83
C ASP A 287 13.49 -11.12 -19.27
N ILE A 288 13.81 -11.66 -20.44
CA ILE A 288 15.17 -11.63 -20.99
C ILE A 288 15.33 -10.35 -21.80
N GLY A 289 16.41 -9.62 -21.56
CA GLY A 289 16.70 -8.37 -22.23
C GLY A 289 17.40 -7.37 -21.32
N GLU A 290 17.47 -6.13 -21.76
CA GLU A 290 18.05 -5.03 -21.00
C GLU A 290 16.96 -4.28 -20.23
N TYR A 291 17.21 -4.01 -18.97
CA TYR A 291 16.36 -3.23 -18.08
C TYR A 291 17.08 -1.97 -17.64
N HIS A 292 16.40 -0.83 -17.71
CA HIS A 292 16.82 0.41 -17.11
C HIS A 292 16.21 0.54 -15.71
N ILE A 293 17.03 0.72 -14.67
CA ILE A 293 16.58 1.01 -13.31
C ILE A 293 16.55 2.52 -13.07
N GLN A 294 15.49 2.99 -12.44
CA GLN A 294 15.31 4.39 -12.07
C GLN A 294 14.82 4.49 -10.62
N GLY A 295 15.50 5.30 -9.82
CA GLY A 295 15.06 5.66 -8.48
C GLY A 295 14.54 7.10 -8.44
N LEU A 296 13.39 7.31 -7.82
CA LEU A 296 12.80 8.63 -7.58
C LEU A 296 12.50 8.77 -6.09
N LEU A 297 13.05 9.81 -5.47
CA LEU A 297 12.81 10.15 -4.09
C LEU A 297 11.68 11.19 -4.03
N GLU A 298 10.52 10.76 -3.57
CA GLU A 298 9.32 11.59 -3.47
C GLU A 298 9.48 12.66 -2.39
N TYR A 299 9.91 12.27 -1.18
CA TYR A 299 10.25 13.21 -0.12
C TYR A 299 11.17 12.58 0.93
N GLN A 300 11.82 13.46 1.71
CA GLN A 300 12.80 13.12 2.73
C GLN A 300 12.38 13.54 4.13
N ALA A 301 12.96 12.91 5.16
CA ALA A 301 13.00 13.40 6.55
C ALA A 301 11.63 13.67 7.18
N GLY A 302 10.59 12.97 6.75
CA GLY A 302 9.21 13.27 7.15
C GLY A 302 8.78 14.71 6.85
N LYS A 303 9.46 15.40 5.91
CA LYS A 303 9.24 16.82 5.54
C LYS A 303 7.77 17.08 5.25
N TRP A 304 7.10 16.11 4.66
CA TRP A 304 5.65 16.07 4.54
C TRP A 304 5.13 15.07 5.55
N ASN A 305 5.01 15.55 6.79
CA ASN A 305 4.43 14.79 7.88
C ASN A 305 3.05 14.31 7.44
N PHE A 306 2.97 13.03 7.11
CA PHE A 306 1.75 12.46 6.54
C PHE A 306 0.58 12.57 7.53
N GLU A 307 0.82 12.70 8.83
CA GLU A 307 -0.22 12.82 9.85
C GLU A 307 -0.65 14.26 10.13
N LEU A 308 0.27 15.20 10.39
CA LEU A 308 -0.09 16.49 10.98
C LEU A 308 0.17 17.70 10.08
N GLY A 309 0.85 17.52 8.95
CA GLY A 309 1.15 18.61 8.02
C GLY A 309 0.18 18.69 6.84
N PRO A 310 0.04 19.86 6.21
CA PRO A 310 -0.55 19.94 4.88
C PRO A 310 0.34 19.17 3.89
N VAL A 311 -0.28 18.52 2.91
CA VAL A 311 0.50 17.94 1.81
C VAL A 311 0.87 19.05 0.85
N ASN A 312 2.16 19.34 0.78
CA ASN A 312 2.72 20.25 -0.22
C ASN A 312 3.10 19.46 -1.46
N PRO A 313 3.03 20.06 -2.66
CA PRO A 313 3.42 19.37 -3.87
C PRO A 313 4.92 19.20 -3.79
N TYR A 314 5.39 18.04 -4.21
CA TYR A 314 6.82 17.77 -4.32
C TYR A 314 7.13 17.42 -5.76
N GLU A 315 8.29 17.86 -6.20
CA GLU A 315 8.93 17.38 -7.40
C GLU A 315 9.87 16.25 -6.96
N PRO A 316 9.61 14.98 -7.33
CA PRO A 316 10.48 13.89 -6.93
C PRO A 316 11.91 14.12 -7.44
N GLN A 317 12.88 13.82 -6.59
CA GLN A 317 14.28 13.91 -6.95
C GLN A 317 14.71 12.61 -7.65
N LEU A 318 15.24 12.72 -8.87
CA LEU A 318 15.90 11.61 -9.54
C LEU A 318 17.15 11.18 -8.77
N LEU A 319 17.25 9.89 -8.48
CA LEU A 319 18.37 9.30 -7.78
C LEU A 319 19.43 8.84 -8.78
N PRO A 320 20.68 9.34 -8.69
CA PRO A 320 21.77 8.78 -9.47
C PRO A 320 21.99 7.31 -9.08
N VAL A 321 22.27 6.47 -10.08
CA VAL A 321 22.57 5.05 -9.89
C VAL A 321 24.08 4.87 -9.79
N TYR A 322 24.52 4.16 -8.75
CA TYR A 322 25.91 3.81 -8.54
C TYR A 322 26.13 2.28 -8.62
N PRO A 323 27.25 1.84 -9.21
CA PRO A 323 28.26 2.66 -9.90
C PRO A 323 27.71 3.34 -11.17
N LEU A 324 28.33 4.45 -11.60
CA LEU A 324 27.83 5.24 -12.73
C LEU A 324 27.81 4.40 -14.01
N GLY A 325 26.70 4.41 -14.74
CA GLY A 325 26.51 3.60 -15.93
C GLY A 325 25.91 2.21 -15.66
N ALA A 326 25.72 1.83 -14.39
CA ALA A 326 25.09 0.55 -14.03
C ALA A 326 23.56 0.59 -14.07
N GLU A 327 22.95 1.70 -14.51
CA GLU A 327 21.50 1.82 -14.68
C GLU A 327 20.90 0.78 -15.64
N ASP A 328 21.69 0.27 -16.60
CA ASP A 328 21.26 -0.75 -17.54
C ASP A 328 21.72 -2.15 -17.12
N ILE A 329 20.76 -3.02 -16.83
CA ILE A 329 20.95 -4.37 -16.32
C ILE A 329 20.57 -5.36 -17.43
N ARG A 330 21.50 -6.23 -17.84
CA ARG A 330 21.25 -7.23 -18.87
C ARG A 330 20.86 -8.57 -18.26
N VAL A 331 19.71 -9.11 -18.67
CA VAL A 331 19.18 -10.40 -18.22
C VAL A 331 19.22 -11.41 -19.37
N VAL A 332 19.81 -12.59 -19.13
CA VAL A 332 19.97 -13.69 -20.11
C VAL A 332 19.33 -14.98 -19.61
N LYS A 333 19.18 -15.98 -20.49
CA LYS A 333 18.65 -17.28 -20.08
C LYS A 333 19.68 -18.05 -19.24
N PRO A 334 19.23 -18.85 -18.25
CA PRO A 334 20.13 -19.74 -17.54
C PRO A 334 20.67 -20.82 -18.49
N GLY A 335 22.01 -20.90 -18.61
CA GLY A 335 22.71 -22.04 -19.23
C GLY A 335 23.24 -21.87 -20.66
N THR A 336 23.29 -20.65 -21.22
CA THR A 336 23.61 -20.43 -22.64
C THR A 336 24.63 -19.33 -22.95
N GLU A 337 25.58 -19.03 -22.05
CA GLU A 337 26.54 -17.93 -22.29
C GLU A 337 27.32 -18.04 -23.61
N GLU A 338 27.69 -19.25 -24.05
CA GLU A 338 28.38 -19.46 -25.34
C GLU A 338 27.43 -19.56 -26.55
N GLU A 339 26.26 -20.21 -26.43
CA GLU A 339 25.32 -20.38 -27.55
C GLU A 339 24.48 -19.12 -27.85
N GLU A 340 24.18 -18.28 -26.85
CA GLU A 340 23.41 -17.04 -27.05
C GLU A 340 24.27 -15.94 -27.67
N ASN A 341 25.57 -15.86 -27.36
CA ASN A 341 26.43 -14.83 -27.95
C ASN A 341 26.57 -14.95 -29.48
N GLU A 342 26.42 -16.16 -30.05
CA GLU A 342 26.36 -16.36 -31.50
C GLU A 342 24.96 -16.14 -32.10
N LYS A 343 23.87 -16.48 -31.39
CA LYS A 343 22.50 -16.30 -31.89
C LYS A 343 21.96 -14.88 -31.75
N VAL A 344 22.29 -14.18 -30.67
CA VAL A 344 21.84 -12.79 -30.40
C VAL A 344 22.40 -11.82 -31.44
N LYS A 345 23.59 -12.08 -32.00
CA LYS A 345 24.16 -11.27 -33.08
C LYS A 345 23.44 -11.43 -34.43
N LYS A 346 22.54 -12.41 -34.58
CA LYS A 346 21.95 -12.77 -35.88
C LYS A 346 20.44 -12.52 -35.99
N GLU A 347 19.76 -12.31 -34.88
CA GLU A 347 18.34 -11.95 -34.86
C GLU A 347 18.13 -10.72 -33.99
N GLU A 348 18.24 -9.53 -34.60
CA GLU A 348 17.52 -8.37 -34.11
C GLU A 348 16.03 -8.72 -34.15
N ARG A 349 15.53 -9.32 -33.06
CA ARG A 349 14.10 -9.53 -32.89
C ARG A 349 13.43 -8.17 -32.92
N SER A 350 12.38 -8.04 -33.73
CA SER A 350 11.57 -6.83 -33.66
C SER A 350 11.03 -6.65 -32.24
N VAL A 351 10.89 -5.40 -31.80
CA VAL A 351 10.27 -5.04 -30.52
C VAL A 351 8.94 -5.76 -30.34
N GLU A 352 8.13 -5.82 -31.40
CA GLU A 352 6.83 -6.50 -31.42
C GLU A 352 6.93 -8.01 -31.13
N GLN A 353 7.94 -8.70 -31.68
CA GLN A 353 8.16 -10.12 -31.40
C GLN A 353 8.61 -10.33 -29.95
N ALA A 354 9.46 -9.47 -29.40
CA ALA A 354 9.87 -9.55 -28.00
C ALA A 354 8.69 -9.32 -27.04
N GLN A 355 7.84 -8.33 -27.31
CA GLN A 355 6.60 -8.10 -26.56
C GLN A 355 5.67 -9.32 -26.63
N LYS A 356 5.55 -9.93 -27.82
CA LYS A 356 4.72 -11.12 -28.02
C LYS A 356 5.25 -12.32 -27.24
N ASP A 357 6.55 -12.57 -27.29
CA ASP A 357 7.18 -13.68 -26.57
C ASP A 357 6.95 -13.58 -25.05
N ILE A 358 7.12 -12.38 -24.48
CA ILE A 358 6.88 -12.13 -23.04
C ILE A 358 5.40 -12.34 -22.69
N LEU A 359 4.49 -11.82 -23.52
CA LEU A 359 3.06 -11.95 -23.26
C LEU A 359 2.58 -13.39 -23.40
N ASP A 360 3.05 -14.13 -24.42
CA ASP A 360 2.77 -15.55 -24.61
C ASP A 360 3.31 -16.39 -23.43
N ALA A 361 4.51 -16.07 -22.93
CA ALA A 361 5.06 -16.70 -21.73
C ALA A 361 4.20 -16.43 -20.48
N HIS A 362 3.69 -15.20 -20.30
CA HIS A 362 2.76 -14.89 -19.21
C HIS A 362 1.44 -15.66 -19.35
N LEU A 363 0.88 -15.74 -20.56
CA LEU A 363 -0.37 -16.45 -20.79
C LEU A 363 -0.25 -17.98 -20.68
N ALA A 364 0.98 -18.51 -20.69
CA ALA A 364 1.25 -19.91 -20.38
C ALA A 364 1.24 -20.21 -18.86
N LEU A 365 1.27 -19.20 -17.99
CA LEU A 365 1.22 -19.38 -16.54
C LEU A 365 -0.12 -19.99 -16.08
N PRO A 366 -0.14 -20.68 -14.91
CA PRO A 366 -1.38 -21.18 -14.32
C PRO A 366 -2.32 -20.02 -13.93
N LEU A 367 -3.61 -20.32 -13.75
CA LEU A 367 -4.57 -19.31 -13.31
C LEU A 367 -4.31 -18.87 -11.87
N CYS A 368 -4.45 -17.57 -11.59
CA CYS A 368 -4.34 -17.05 -10.24
C CYS A 368 -5.53 -17.50 -9.38
N HIS A 369 -5.24 -17.97 -8.16
CA HIS A 369 -6.25 -18.33 -7.15
C HIS A 369 -6.54 -17.20 -6.15
N ARG A 370 -5.74 -16.12 -6.19
CA ARG A 370 -5.84 -14.95 -5.30
C ARG A 370 -5.71 -13.66 -6.11
N ALA A 371 -6.15 -12.54 -5.53
CA ALA A 371 -6.08 -11.21 -6.16
C ALA A 371 -4.97 -10.30 -5.59
N ASP A 372 -4.07 -10.84 -4.75
CA ASP A 372 -2.95 -10.14 -4.10
C ASP A 372 -1.57 -10.50 -4.68
N ASN A 373 -1.53 -11.00 -5.91
CA ASN A 373 -0.28 -11.41 -6.54
C ASN A 373 0.52 -10.20 -7.04
N LEU A 374 1.79 -10.13 -6.64
CA LEU A 374 2.77 -9.20 -7.21
C LEU A 374 2.93 -9.43 -8.72
N GLY A 375 3.16 -8.36 -9.46
CA GLY A 375 3.22 -8.38 -10.91
C GLY A 375 3.93 -7.17 -11.51
N ARG A 376 3.77 -7.03 -12.81
CA ARG A 376 4.34 -5.96 -13.64
C ARG A 376 3.37 -5.56 -14.73
N TRP A 377 3.61 -4.42 -15.36
CA TRP A 377 2.87 -3.99 -16.54
C TRP A 377 3.57 -4.50 -17.80
N LEU A 378 2.84 -5.25 -18.63
CA LEU A 378 3.35 -5.77 -19.89
C LEU A 378 2.74 -5.01 -21.08
N PRO A 379 3.55 -4.58 -22.05
CA PRO A 379 3.08 -4.02 -23.31
C PRO A 379 2.32 -5.07 -24.12
N VAL A 380 1.27 -4.67 -24.83
CA VAL A 380 0.51 -5.54 -25.72
C VAL A 380 0.95 -5.30 -27.17
N PRO A 381 1.47 -6.31 -27.90
CA PRO A 381 1.85 -6.14 -29.30
C PRO A 381 0.69 -5.68 -30.18
N LEU A 382 0.97 -4.93 -31.25
CA LEU A 382 -0.04 -4.56 -32.22
C LEU A 382 -0.68 -5.81 -32.86
N GLY A 383 -2.00 -5.80 -33.03
CA GLY A 383 -2.73 -6.94 -33.60
C GLY A 383 -2.77 -8.20 -32.74
N TYR A 384 -2.26 -8.16 -31.50
CA TYR A 384 -2.35 -9.28 -30.57
C TYR A 384 -3.82 -9.58 -30.22
N ASN A 385 -4.14 -10.86 -30.00
CA ASN A 385 -5.50 -11.26 -29.64
C ASN A 385 -5.82 -10.88 -28.18
N THR A 386 -6.46 -9.73 -28.01
CA THR A 386 -6.81 -9.16 -26.71
C THR A 386 -7.95 -9.90 -25.98
N THR A 387 -8.58 -10.89 -26.62
CA THR A 387 -9.68 -11.68 -26.01
C THR A 387 -9.23 -12.56 -24.86
N LEU A 388 -7.93 -12.77 -24.67
CA LEU A 388 -7.35 -13.53 -23.57
C LEU A 388 -6.86 -12.67 -22.40
N LEU A 389 -6.75 -11.35 -22.60
CA LEU A 389 -6.15 -10.43 -21.64
C LEU A 389 -7.19 -9.90 -20.65
N ALA A 390 -6.82 -9.80 -19.37
CA ALA A 390 -7.65 -9.33 -18.27
C ALA A 390 -7.93 -7.81 -18.30
N GLY A 391 -7.89 -7.19 -19.47
CA GLY A 391 -8.00 -5.74 -19.67
C GLY A 391 -6.69 -5.15 -20.20
N ILE A 392 -6.79 -4.01 -20.86
CA ILE A 392 -5.67 -3.26 -21.43
C ILE A 392 -5.91 -1.81 -21.05
N ASP A 393 -4.87 -1.12 -20.59
CA ASP A 393 -4.95 0.31 -20.31
C ASP A 393 -4.77 1.17 -21.57
N HIS A 394 -4.94 2.47 -21.42
CA HIS A 394 -4.73 3.45 -22.48
C HIS A 394 -3.27 3.57 -22.93
N HIS A 395 -2.31 3.06 -22.15
CA HIS A 395 -0.89 2.89 -22.54
C HIS A 395 -0.64 1.59 -23.32
N ASN A 396 -1.70 0.86 -23.65
CA ASN A 396 -1.62 -0.44 -24.32
C ASN A 396 -0.81 -1.47 -23.51
N LYS A 397 -0.96 -1.44 -22.19
CA LYS A 397 -0.36 -2.37 -21.22
C LYS A 397 -1.41 -3.18 -20.47
N VAL A 398 -1.01 -4.35 -20.00
CA VAL A 398 -1.82 -5.26 -19.16
C VAL A 398 -1.08 -5.58 -17.87
N TRP A 399 -1.79 -5.59 -16.74
CA TRP A 399 -1.25 -6.08 -15.48
C TRP A 399 -1.03 -7.60 -15.51
N ALA A 400 0.20 -8.02 -15.24
CA ALA A 400 0.65 -9.40 -15.37
C ALA A 400 1.38 -9.88 -14.10
N PRO A 401 0.75 -10.70 -13.25
CA PRO A 401 1.43 -11.32 -12.12
C PRO A 401 2.61 -12.20 -12.54
N TYR A 402 3.58 -12.34 -11.64
CA TYR A 402 4.82 -13.06 -11.94
C TYR A 402 4.70 -14.58 -12.01
N ASN A 403 3.74 -15.16 -11.28
CA ASN A 403 3.66 -16.61 -11.06
C ASN A 403 2.35 -17.23 -11.52
N CYS A 404 1.41 -16.41 -11.97
CA CYS A 404 0.10 -16.83 -12.45
C CYS A 404 -0.46 -15.80 -13.42
N ARG A 405 -1.54 -16.13 -14.12
CA ARG A 405 -2.29 -15.20 -14.96
C ARG A 405 -3.73 -15.08 -14.49
N TYR A 406 -4.29 -13.89 -14.64
CA TYR A 406 -5.73 -13.70 -14.43
C TYR A 406 -6.51 -14.24 -15.63
N ARG A 407 -7.70 -14.76 -15.37
CA ARG A 407 -8.59 -15.22 -16.42
C ARG A 407 -9.46 -14.06 -16.86
N LYS A 408 -9.44 -13.72 -18.15
CA LYS A 408 -10.44 -12.82 -18.70
C LYS A 408 -11.83 -13.46 -18.61
N LEU A 409 -12.77 -12.74 -18.02
CA LEU A 409 -14.20 -13.04 -18.08
C LEU A 409 -14.93 -11.88 -18.73
N SER A 410 -15.82 -12.21 -19.67
CA SER A 410 -16.85 -11.25 -20.06
C SER A 410 -17.77 -10.97 -18.87
N TYR A 411 -18.40 -9.80 -18.86
CA TYR A 411 -19.33 -9.44 -17.79
C TYR A 411 -20.55 -10.38 -17.73
N ASP A 412 -21.03 -10.88 -18.88
CA ASP A 412 -22.07 -11.92 -18.92
C ASP A 412 -21.65 -13.19 -18.18
N GLN A 413 -20.41 -13.64 -18.42
CA GLN A 413 -19.83 -14.79 -17.74
C GLN A 413 -19.71 -14.55 -16.23
N PHE A 414 -19.20 -13.39 -15.84
CA PHE A 414 -19.07 -13.01 -14.44
C PHE A 414 -20.43 -12.97 -13.73
N ASN A 415 -21.44 -12.34 -14.33
CA ASN A 415 -22.80 -12.27 -13.79
C ASN A 415 -23.43 -13.66 -13.62
N ARG A 416 -23.27 -14.55 -14.60
CA ARG A 416 -23.72 -15.95 -14.45
C ARG A 416 -22.97 -16.63 -13.30
N CYS A 417 -21.65 -16.48 -13.23
CA CYS A 417 -20.87 -17.06 -12.13
C CYS A 417 -21.38 -16.58 -10.77
N LEU A 418 -21.53 -15.27 -10.59
CA LEU A 418 -22.05 -14.67 -9.37
C LEU A 418 -23.43 -15.24 -9.01
N ALA A 419 -24.37 -15.23 -9.95
CA ALA A 419 -25.72 -15.72 -9.71
C ALA A 419 -25.80 -17.21 -9.36
N ARG A 420 -24.92 -18.03 -9.94
CA ARG A 420 -24.93 -19.48 -9.72
C ARG A 420 -24.20 -19.91 -8.45
N ARG A 421 -23.08 -19.25 -8.13
CA ARG A 421 -22.25 -19.59 -6.96
C ARG A 421 -22.67 -18.87 -5.69
N TYR A 422 -23.15 -17.64 -5.83
CA TYR A 422 -23.48 -16.75 -4.71
C TYR A 422 -24.93 -16.27 -4.82
N PRO A 423 -25.91 -17.19 -4.77
CA PRO A 423 -27.32 -16.87 -5.02
C PRO A 423 -27.93 -15.91 -3.98
N ASN A 424 -27.36 -15.80 -2.78
CA ASN A 424 -27.86 -14.89 -1.75
C ASN A 424 -27.30 -13.46 -1.93
N GLY A 425 -26.38 -13.28 -2.88
CA GLY A 425 -25.91 -11.99 -3.34
C GLY A 425 -24.63 -11.52 -2.67
N VAL A 426 -24.26 -10.30 -3.03
CA VAL A 426 -23.03 -9.63 -2.60
C VAL A 426 -23.39 -8.33 -1.90
N ASP A 427 -22.79 -8.08 -0.74
CA ASP A 427 -22.83 -6.76 -0.10
C ASP A 427 -21.47 -6.07 -0.31
N LEU A 428 -21.47 -4.82 -0.75
CA LEU A 428 -20.27 -4.09 -1.13
C LEU A 428 -20.26 -2.72 -0.43
N TYR A 429 -19.25 -2.48 0.39
CA TYR A 429 -19.04 -1.23 1.12
C TYR A 429 -17.80 -0.54 0.55
N GLY A 430 -17.96 0.66 -0.03
CA GLY A 430 -16.82 1.32 -0.64
C GLY A 430 -17.12 2.71 -1.16
N ASP A 431 -16.06 3.36 -1.64
CA ASP A 431 -16.09 4.74 -2.07
C ASP A 431 -16.50 4.91 -3.54
N SER A 432 -16.17 6.06 -4.11
CA SER A 432 -16.39 6.35 -5.51
C SER A 432 -15.63 5.42 -6.46
N ASN A 433 -14.50 4.83 -6.08
CA ASN A 433 -13.79 3.87 -6.95
C ASN A 433 -14.53 2.54 -7.04
N THR A 434 -15.10 2.09 -5.92
CA THR A 434 -16.09 1.01 -5.91
C THR A 434 -17.27 1.32 -6.83
N ARG A 435 -17.81 2.56 -6.77
CA ARG A 435 -18.93 2.96 -7.65
C ARG A 435 -18.54 2.81 -9.13
N ARG A 436 -17.32 3.18 -9.51
CA ARG A 436 -16.80 3.01 -10.88
C ARG A 436 -16.69 1.55 -11.29
N SER A 437 -16.21 0.66 -10.40
CA SER A 437 -16.26 -0.79 -10.62
C SER A 437 -17.68 -1.28 -10.92
N LEU A 438 -18.67 -0.80 -10.15
CA LEU A 438 -20.08 -1.12 -10.37
C LEU A 438 -20.61 -0.57 -11.68
N LYS A 439 -20.21 0.62 -12.10
CA LYS A 439 -20.60 1.17 -13.41
C LYS A 439 -20.13 0.27 -14.55
N ALA A 440 -18.89 -0.19 -14.50
CA ALA A 440 -18.34 -1.12 -15.48
C ALA A 440 -19.12 -2.45 -15.48
N MET A 441 -19.42 -3.02 -14.31
CA MET A 441 -20.23 -4.25 -14.20
C MET A 441 -21.66 -4.09 -14.72
N LEU A 442 -22.38 -3.04 -14.29
CA LEU A 442 -23.77 -2.77 -14.68
C LEU A 442 -23.93 -2.54 -16.19
N SER A 443 -22.96 -1.86 -16.78
CA SER A 443 -22.91 -1.58 -18.21
C SER A 443 -22.32 -2.73 -19.03
N HIS A 444 -21.94 -3.85 -18.40
CA HIS A 444 -21.24 -4.97 -19.05
C HIS A 444 -19.99 -4.52 -19.84
N GLY A 445 -19.20 -3.64 -19.23
CA GLY A 445 -17.98 -3.09 -19.82
C GLY A 445 -18.22 -2.02 -20.88
N LYS A 446 -19.46 -1.57 -21.07
CA LYS A 446 -19.80 -0.49 -22.03
C LYS A 446 -19.56 0.91 -21.51
N TRP A 447 -19.41 1.07 -20.20
CA TRP A 447 -19.04 2.34 -19.62
C TRP A 447 -17.64 2.73 -20.11
N CYS A 448 -17.57 3.83 -20.89
CA CYS A 448 -16.34 4.38 -21.47
C CYS A 448 -15.68 3.58 -22.61
N ASP A 449 -16.37 2.62 -23.23
CA ASP A 449 -15.86 1.76 -24.33
C ASP A 449 -15.58 2.52 -25.66
N THR A 450 -16.14 3.72 -25.84
CA THR A 450 -16.16 4.44 -27.15
C THR A 450 -15.19 5.62 -27.24
N GLN A 451 -14.16 5.67 -26.40
CA GLN A 451 -13.19 6.78 -26.42
C GLN A 451 -12.45 6.83 -27.77
N PRO A 452 -12.53 7.95 -28.54
CA PRO A 452 -11.75 8.12 -29.76
C PRO A 452 -10.25 8.17 -29.38
N GLY A 453 -9.52 7.10 -29.65
CA GLY A 453 -8.11 6.95 -29.25
C GLY A 453 -7.83 5.68 -28.43
N ALA A 454 -8.84 5.00 -27.89
CA ALA A 454 -8.68 3.65 -27.39
C ALA A 454 -8.31 2.74 -28.57
N LEU A 455 -7.06 2.27 -28.56
CA LEU A 455 -6.40 1.60 -29.67
C LEU A 455 -7.13 0.30 -30.07
N SER A 456 -8.02 0.37 -31.05
CA SER A 456 -8.07 -0.55 -32.20
C SER A 456 -9.17 -0.13 -33.19
N PRO A 457 -8.81 0.30 -34.42
CA PRO A 457 -9.78 0.53 -35.51
C PRO A 457 -10.60 -0.71 -35.90
N ASN A 458 -10.23 -1.90 -35.39
CA ASN A 458 -10.81 -3.18 -35.76
C ASN A 458 -11.74 -3.81 -34.73
N HIS A 459 -11.94 -3.20 -33.55
CA HIS A 459 -13.07 -3.57 -32.71
C HIS A 459 -14.34 -2.99 -33.31
N ARG A 460 -14.94 -3.70 -34.27
CA ARG A 460 -16.34 -3.48 -34.65
C ARG A 460 -17.18 -3.68 -33.40
N ILE A 461 -17.54 -2.57 -32.76
CA ILE A 461 -18.64 -2.53 -31.81
C ILE A 461 -19.85 -3.02 -32.60
N LEU A 462 -20.23 -4.28 -32.39
CA LEU A 462 -21.55 -4.73 -32.77
C LEU A 462 -22.50 -3.77 -32.06
N ASN A 463 -23.23 -2.97 -32.83
CA ASN A 463 -24.34 -2.13 -32.37
C ASN A 463 -25.41 -3.04 -31.78
N LEU A 464 -25.15 -3.58 -30.59
CA LEU A 464 -26.15 -4.18 -29.74
C LEU A 464 -26.86 -3.00 -29.11
N GLU A 465 -27.92 -2.52 -29.78
CA GLU A 465 -28.98 -1.72 -29.17
C GLU A 465 -29.71 -2.58 -28.12
N GLY A 466 -28.99 -2.95 -27.07
CA GLY A 466 -29.55 -3.60 -25.89
C GLY A 466 -30.08 -2.56 -24.91
N ALA A 467 -31.01 -2.98 -24.05
CA ALA A 467 -31.61 -2.18 -22.99
C ALA A 467 -30.60 -1.59 -21.98
N ARG A 468 -29.30 -1.90 -22.11
CA ARG A 468 -28.19 -1.37 -21.30
C ARG A 468 -27.11 -0.63 -22.11
N SER A 469 -27.46 -0.06 -23.25
CA SER A 469 -26.52 0.76 -24.02
C SER A 469 -26.25 2.10 -23.31
N TRP A 470 -25.11 2.19 -22.62
CA TRP A 470 -24.53 3.49 -22.29
C TRP A 470 -24.16 4.19 -23.61
N LYS A 471 -24.72 5.37 -23.86
CA LYS A 471 -24.47 6.12 -25.11
C LYS A 471 -23.39 7.16 -24.87
N SER A 472 -22.36 7.13 -25.70
CA SER A 472 -21.38 8.20 -25.70
C SER A 472 -21.95 9.45 -26.37
N ALA A 473 -21.95 10.55 -25.65
CA ALA A 473 -22.21 11.88 -26.18
C ALA A 473 -20.97 12.49 -26.85
N GLY A 474 -19.78 11.96 -26.55
CA GLY A 474 -18.51 12.41 -27.12
C GLY A 474 -18.02 13.77 -26.61
N ASP A 475 -18.71 14.35 -25.63
CA ASP A 475 -18.33 15.63 -25.02
C ASP A 475 -17.21 15.48 -23.99
N ASP A 476 -16.52 16.59 -23.69
CA ASP A 476 -15.41 16.65 -22.74
C ASP A 476 -15.84 16.29 -21.31
N GLY A 477 -17.11 16.52 -20.96
CA GLY A 477 -17.67 16.15 -19.66
C GLY A 477 -17.70 14.63 -19.49
N GLN A 478 -18.11 13.89 -20.52
CA GLN A 478 -18.13 12.44 -20.53
C GLN A 478 -16.71 11.85 -20.49
N ARG A 479 -15.77 12.42 -21.25
CA ARG A 479 -14.36 12.03 -21.16
C ARG A 479 -13.82 12.23 -19.74
N ARG A 480 -14.14 13.37 -19.13
CA ARG A 480 -13.80 13.63 -17.72
C ARG A 480 -14.44 12.62 -16.78
N SER A 481 -15.64 12.10 -17.05
CA SER A 481 -16.23 11.03 -16.22
C SER A 481 -15.48 9.70 -16.32
N CYS A 482 -14.96 9.37 -17.50
CA CYS A 482 -14.17 8.17 -17.72
C CYS A 482 -12.79 8.22 -17.08
N TYR A 483 -12.13 9.39 -17.05
CA TYR A 483 -10.81 9.54 -16.44
C TYR A 483 -10.85 10.04 -15.00
N CYS A 484 -11.94 10.70 -14.61
CA CYS A 484 -12.02 11.38 -13.33
C CYS A 484 -13.43 11.42 -12.72
N GLU A 485 -14.29 12.39 -13.01
CA GLU A 485 -15.48 12.69 -12.20
C GLU A 485 -16.72 11.88 -12.61
N ASP A 486 -17.06 10.84 -11.84
CA ASP A 486 -18.16 9.93 -12.17
C ASP A 486 -19.50 10.28 -11.47
N TYR A 487 -19.54 11.35 -10.68
CA TYR A 487 -20.67 11.69 -9.81
C TYR A 487 -21.86 12.34 -10.55
N THR A 488 -21.66 13.00 -11.69
CA THR A 488 -22.71 13.75 -12.43
C THR A 488 -22.60 13.56 -13.94
N GLU A 489 -22.48 12.32 -14.36
CA GLU A 489 -22.40 11.98 -15.77
C GLU A 489 -23.78 12.15 -16.45
N PRO A 490 -23.94 13.04 -17.45
CA PRO A 490 -25.25 13.35 -18.02
C PRO A 490 -25.97 12.16 -18.66
N SER A 491 -25.21 11.19 -19.18
CA SER A 491 -25.72 9.98 -19.82
C SER A 491 -25.94 8.81 -18.86
N TRP A 492 -25.63 8.97 -17.56
CA TRP A 492 -25.75 7.88 -16.59
C TRP A 492 -27.19 7.69 -16.13
N ASN A 493 -27.67 6.45 -16.15
CA ASN A 493 -29.02 6.14 -15.65
C ASN A 493 -28.99 6.05 -14.11
N ASN A 494 -29.58 7.04 -13.44
CA ASN A 494 -29.71 7.06 -11.99
C ASN A 494 -30.57 5.92 -11.43
N GLU A 495 -31.39 5.25 -12.24
CA GLU A 495 -32.11 4.04 -11.82
C GLU A 495 -31.17 2.83 -11.69
N TRP A 496 -30.03 2.83 -12.37
CA TRP A 496 -29.04 1.75 -12.26
C TRP A 496 -28.13 1.93 -11.06
N LEU A 497 -27.69 3.16 -10.79
CA LEU A 497 -26.83 3.48 -9.67
C LEU A 497 -26.96 4.96 -9.37
N ASN A 498 -27.60 5.30 -8.26
CA ASN A 498 -27.80 6.69 -7.90
C ASN A 498 -26.61 7.15 -7.03
N PRO A 499 -25.79 8.11 -7.50
CA PRO A 499 -24.60 8.55 -6.78
C PRO A 499 -24.91 9.33 -5.49
N HIS A 500 -26.15 9.80 -5.33
CA HIS A 500 -26.63 10.57 -4.18
C HIS A 500 -27.13 9.69 -3.05
N ILE A 501 -27.54 8.44 -3.32
CA ILE A 501 -28.01 7.54 -2.26
C ILE A 501 -26.85 6.75 -1.69
N ARG A 502 -26.89 6.53 -0.36
CA ARG A 502 -25.88 5.75 0.34
C ARG A 502 -26.04 4.26 0.08
N LEU A 503 -27.27 3.76 0.12
CA LEU A 503 -27.60 2.35 -0.11
C LEU A 503 -28.29 2.19 -1.46
N ASN A 504 -27.69 1.40 -2.34
CA ASN A 504 -28.27 0.97 -3.60
C ASN A 504 -28.51 -0.55 -3.53
N ASP A 505 -29.76 -0.98 -3.72
CA ASP A 505 -30.09 -2.40 -3.92
C ASP A 505 -30.21 -2.64 -5.44
N LEU A 506 -29.24 -3.36 -5.97
CA LEU A 506 -29.00 -3.58 -7.38
C LEU A 506 -29.23 -5.06 -7.74
N PHE A 507 -29.50 -5.32 -9.02
CA PHE A 507 -29.54 -6.67 -9.55
C PHE A 507 -28.66 -6.74 -10.79
N PHE A 508 -27.67 -7.62 -10.75
CA PHE A 508 -26.98 -8.03 -11.98
C PHE A 508 -27.74 -9.19 -12.57
N GLU A 509 -28.20 -9.00 -13.80
CA GLU A 509 -28.87 -10.07 -14.53
C GLU A 509 -28.43 -10.06 -16.00
N ASN A 510 -28.25 -11.26 -16.55
CA ASN A 510 -28.08 -11.42 -17.99
C ASN A 510 -29.46 -11.41 -18.66
N THR A 511 -29.53 -10.81 -19.85
CA THR A 511 -30.68 -10.97 -20.75
C THR A 511 -30.81 -12.43 -21.17
N ARG A 512 -31.99 -12.82 -21.67
CA ARG A 512 -32.21 -14.19 -22.15
C ARG A 512 -31.26 -14.54 -23.29
N GLU A 513 -30.95 -13.56 -24.14
CA GLU A 513 -30.04 -13.67 -25.26
C GLU A 513 -28.59 -13.84 -24.80
N GLU A 514 -28.12 -13.03 -23.86
CA GLU A 514 -26.80 -13.16 -23.21
C GLU A 514 -26.66 -14.54 -22.54
N SER A 515 -27.62 -14.93 -21.69
CA SER A 515 -27.65 -16.24 -21.04
C SER A 515 -27.64 -17.41 -22.03
N LYS A 516 -28.29 -17.25 -23.19
CA LYS A 516 -28.31 -18.26 -24.26
C LYS A 516 -26.98 -18.31 -24.99
N ALA A 517 -26.33 -17.17 -25.23
CA ALA A 517 -25.02 -17.07 -25.88
C ALA A 517 -23.91 -17.75 -25.08
N LEU A 518 -24.01 -17.74 -23.74
CA LEU A 518 -23.10 -18.47 -22.86
C LEU A 518 -23.25 -20.00 -22.93
N GLY A 519 -24.29 -20.51 -23.59
CA GLY A 519 -24.59 -21.94 -23.66
C GLY A 519 -25.15 -22.52 -22.36
N ARG A 520 -25.16 -23.86 -22.27
CA ARG A 520 -25.53 -24.63 -21.06
C ARG A 520 -24.31 -25.40 -20.58
N ASN A 521 -24.23 -25.68 -19.28
CA ASN A 521 -23.17 -26.47 -18.64
C ASN A 521 -21.80 -25.76 -18.64
N THR A 522 -21.80 -24.46 -18.34
CA THR A 522 -20.57 -23.78 -17.91
C THR A 522 -20.07 -24.38 -16.60
N GLU A 523 -18.80 -24.19 -16.27
CA GLU A 523 -18.23 -24.68 -15.00
C GLU A 523 -18.89 -24.06 -13.74
N TRP A 524 -19.70 -23.02 -13.92
CA TRP A 524 -20.45 -22.35 -12.85
C TRP A 524 -21.90 -22.81 -12.78
N ASP A 525 -22.40 -23.54 -13.77
CA ASP A 525 -23.79 -23.99 -13.78
C ASP A 525 -24.00 -25.12 -12.76
N ASN A 526 -24.44 -24.76 -11.55
CA ASN A 526 -25.02 -25.71 -10.62
C ASN A 526 -26.44 -26.06 -11.07
N ARG A 527 -26.86 -27.32 -10.90
CA ARG A 527 -28.14 -27.85 -11.42
C ARG A 527 -29.39 -27.20 -10.81
N THR A 528 -29.27 -26.42 -9.74
CA THR A 528 -30.39 -25.96 -8.93
C THR A 528 -30.83 -24.52 -9.20
N VAL A 529 -29.93 -23.65 -9.65
CA VAL A 529 -30.26 -22.23 -9.91
C VAL A 529 -30.55 -22.07 -11.39
N VAL A 530 -31.69 -21.48 -11.73
CA VAL A 530 -32.15 -21.36 -13.13
C VAL A 530 -31.92 -19.95 -13.71
N LEU A 531 -31.92 -18.92 -12.86
CA LEU A 531 -31.81 -17.51 -13.29
C LEU A 531 -30.38 -16.98 -13.14
N ASP A 532 -29.86 -16.31 -14.17
CA ASP A 532 -28.60 -15.57 -14.11
C ASP A 532 -28.84 -14.20 -13.46
N LYS A 533 -29.41 -14.18 -12.25
CA LYS A 533 -29.76 -12.97 -11.51
C LYS A 533 -29.16 -13.04 -10.10
N VAL A 534 -28.37 -12.04 -9.74
CA VAL A 534 -27.75 -11.90 -8.41
C VAL A 534 -28.09 -10.54 -7.83
N ARG A 535 -28.41 -10.52 -6.53
CA ARG A 535 -28.58 -9.28 -5.76
C ARG A 535 -27.20 -8.73 -5.43
N LEU A 536 -27.00 -7.44 -5.68
CA LEU A 536 -25.86 -6.69 -5.19
C LEU A 536 -26.38 -5.53 -4.34
N ARG A 537 -25.89 -5.41 -3.12
CA ARG A 537 -26.20 -4.28 -2.25
C ARG A 537 -24.96 -3.43 -2.06
N SER A 538 -24.98 -2.23 -2.61
CA SER A 538 -23.85 -1.30 -2.57
C SER A 538 -24.09 -0.19 -1.56
N TYR A 539 -23.18 -0.05 -0.60
CA TYR A 539 -23.12 1.05 0.35
C TYR A 539 -21.97 1.99 0.01
N LYS A 540 -22.30 3.25 -0.29
CA LYS A 540 -21.32 4.31 -0.53
C LYS A 540 -20.73 4.80 0.79
N TRP A 541 -19.45 4.53 1.02
CA TRP A 541 -18.65 5.03 2.12
C TRP A 541 -17.63 6.05 1.62
N ASP A 542 -17.60 7.24 2.22
CA ASP A 542 -16.50 8.18 1.99
C ASP A 542 -15.41 7.93 3.05
N GLY A 543 -14.94 6.66 3.11
CA GLY A 543 -14.08 6.10 4.16
C GLY A 543 -14.81 5.90 5.50
N LEU A 544 -14.07 5.60 6.56
CA LEU A 544 -14.52 5.58 7.97
C LEU A 544 -14.51 6.99 8.59
N THR A 545 -14.69 8.00 7.74
CA THR A 545 -14.53 9.40 8.09
C THR A 545 -15.83 10.02 8.62
N TYR A 546 -15.72 11.21 9.20
CA TYR A 546 -16.87 12.03 9.62
C TYR A 546 -17.73 12.54 8.45
N LEU A 547 -17.31 12.35 7.19
CA LEU A 547 -18.03 12.80 6.00
C LEU A 547 -19.27 11.95 5.68
N ASN A 548 -19.40 10.80 6.32
CA ASN A 548 -20.57 9.95 6.17
C ASN A 548 -21.78 10.57 6.89
N ASN A 549 -22.83 10.84 6.13
CA ASN A 549 -24.13 11.24 6.67
C ASN A 549 -25.24 10.41 5.97
N PRO A 550 -25.93 9.50 6.68
CA PRO A 550 -25.65 9.08 8.06
C PRO A 550 -24.27 8.40 8.21
N GLY A 551 -23.82 8.21 9.46
CA GLY A 551 -22.53 7.55 9.75
C GLY A 551 -22.42 6.16 9.13
N TRP A 552 -21.18 5.72 8.83
CA TRP A 552 -20.92 4.45 8.12
C TRP A 552 -21.45 3.22 8.87
N ASP A 553 -21.53 3.30 10.20
CA ASP A 553 -22.04 2.26 11.10
C ASP A 553 -23.53 1.98 10.89
N THR A 554 -24.30 2.96 10.42
CA THR A 554 -25.72 2.78 10.13
C THR A 554 -25.99 1.78 8.99
N ALA A 555 -24.97 1.49 8.18
CA ALA A 555 -25.06 0.50 7.10
C ALA A 555 -25.28 -0.94 7.60
N PHE A 556 -24.97 -1.23 8.87
CA PHE A 556 -25.16 -2.54 9.49
C PHE A 556 -26.54 -2.73 10.14
N VAL A 557 -27.31 -1.64 10.36
CA VAL A 557 -28.63 -1.70 11.01
C VAL A 557 -29.58 -2.71 10.35
N PRO A 558 -29.69 -2.78 9.00
CA PRO A 558 -30.55 -3.77 8.36
C PRO A 558 -30.17 -5.21 8.68
N LEU A 559 -28.87 -5.52 8.84
CA LEU A 559 -28.37 -6.87 9.09
C LEU A 559 -28.78 -7.40 10.47
N PHE A 560 -28.92 -6.51 11.45
CA PHE A 560 -29.40 -6.90 12.78
C PHE A 560 -30.92 -7.09 12.83
N GLY A 561 -31.67 -6.45 11.92
CA GLY A 561 -33.13 -6.42 11.93
C GLY A 561 -33.81 -7.42 11.01
N ASP A 562 -33.11 -7.91 9.98
CA ASP A 562 -33.70 -8.75 8.94
C ASP A 562 -32.84 -10.00 8.64
N PRO A 563 -33.22 -11.17 9.18
CA PRO A 563 -32.48 -12.41 8.98
C PRO A 563 -32.57 -12.96 7.55
N SER A 564 -33.37 -12.35 6.67
CA SER A 564 -33.41 -12.70 5.24
C SER A 564 -32.22 -12.16 4.47
N ILE A 565 -31.52 -11.14 5.00
CA ILE A 565 -30.30 -10.62 4.40
C ILE A 565 -29.14 -11.54 4.79
N ARG A 566 -28.71 -12.40 3.86
CA ARG A 566 -27.63 -13.35 4.06
C ARG A 566 -26.68 -13.37 2.86
N PRO A 567 -25.92 -12.29 2.59
CA PRO A 567 -25.01 -12.29 1.44
C PRO A 567 -24.05 -13.48 1.54
N ASP A 568 -23.57 -13.97 0.40
CA ASP A 568 -22.52 -15.00 0.37
C ASP A 568 -21.12 -14.37 0.38
N ILE A 569 -21.00 -13.16 -0.17
CA ILE A 569 -19.76 -12.38 -0.24
C ILE A 569 -20.00 -10.98 0.32
N VAL A 570 -19.03 -10.49 1.08
CA VAL A 570 -19.00 -9.10 1.55
C VAL A 570 -17.64 -8.49 1.19
N VAL A 571 -17.66 -7.38 0.47
CA VAL A 571 -16.45 -6.64 0.05
C VAL A 571 -16.38 -5.31 0.80
N PHE A 572 -15.23 -5.02 1.40
CA PHE A 572 -14.92 -3.74 2.03
C PHE A 572 -13.77 -3.06 1.29
N SER A 573 -14.02 -1.88 0.72
CA SER A 573 -13.03 -1.01 0.09
C SER A 573 -12.79 0.22 0.96
N LEU A 574 -11.60 0.33 1.55
CA LEU A 574 -11.22 1.40 2.48
C LEU A 574 -9.80 1.89 2.19
N GLY A 575 -9.45 3.07 2.72
CA GLY A 575 -8.08 3.57 2.74
C GLY A 575 -7.91 4.90 2.01
N ASN A 576 -8.50 5.09 0.82
CA ASN A 576 -8.29 6.34 0.05
C ASN A 576 -8.84 7.57 0.78
N TRP A 577 -10.12 7.56 1.15
CA TRP A 577 -10.73 8.66 1.92
C TRP A 577 -10.21 8.70 3.36
N ASP A 578 -9.95 7.55 3.96
CA ASP A 578 -9.40 7.45 5.31
C ASP A 578 -8.05 8.16 5.41
N ALA A 579 -7.12 7.83 4.51
CA ALA A 579 -5.84 8.50 4.40
C ALA A 579 -6.05 10.00 4.15
N ALA A 580 -6.95 10.38 3.24
CA ALA A 580 -7.18 11.79 2.94
C ALA A 580 -7.64 12.64 4.15
N PHE A 581 -8.43 12.08 5.07
CA PHE A 581 -9.16 12.86 6.08
C PHE A 581 -8.89 12.52 7.55
N LEU A 582 -8.47 11.30 7.89
CA LEU A 582 -8.28 10.85 9.27
C LEU A 582 -6.82 10.78 9.66
N THR A 583 -6.47 10.91 10.93
CA THR A 583 -5.14 10.43 11.36
C THR A 583 -5.09 8.90 11.32
N LEU A 584 -3.91 8.29 11.21
CA LEU A 584 -3.76 6.83 11.26
C LEU A 584 -4.23 6.26 12.61
N ALA A 585 -4.07 7.02 13.70
CA ALA A 585 -4.59 6.68 15.02
C ALA A 585 -6.14 6.69 15.06
N ASP A 586 -6.77 7.74 14.52
CA ASP A 586 -8.23 7.80 14.39
C ASP A 586 -8.77 6.67 13.52
N PHE A 587 -8.12 6.41 12.38
CA PHE A 587 -8.47 5.32 11.49
C PHE A 587 -8.35 3.96 12.19
N ASN A 588 -7.28 3.72 12.97
CA ASN A 588 -7.15 2.46 13.73
C ASN A 588 -8.29 2.27 14.75
N ARG A 589 -8.68 3.34 15.46
CA ARG A 589 -9.81 3.30 16.39
C ARG A 589 -11.11 2.93 15.65
N ASP A 590 -11.40 3.61 14.54
CA ASP A 590 -12.64 3.40 13.81
C ASP A 590 -12.66 2.06 13.06
N LEU A 591 -11.49 1.60 12.58
CA LEU A 591 -11.27 0.26 12.03
C LEU A 591 -11.51 -0.84 13.07
N THR A 592 -11.09 -0.63 14.33
CA THR A 592 -11.38 -1.57 15.44
C THR A 592 -12.89 -1.74 15.59
N ARG A 593 -13.60 -0.62 15.68
CA ARG A 593 -15.06 -0.60 15.80
C ARG A 593 -15.73 -1.25 14.59
N LEU A 594 -15.22 -1.00 13.39
CA LEU A 594 -15.74 -1.62 12.18
C LEU A 594 -15.59 -3.15 12.23
N ILE A 595 -14.41 -3.66 12.56
CA ILE A 595 -14.15 -5.11 12.62
C ILE A 595 -15.08 -5.79 13.64
N GLU A 596 -15.30 -5.17 14.79
CA GLU A 596 -16.27 -5.66 15.79
C GLU A 596 -17.69 -5.69 15.23
N LEU A 597 -18.13 -4.63 14.55
CA LEU A 597 -19.46 -4.58 13.91
C LEU A 597 -19.61 -5.63 12.80
N ILE A 598 -18.59 -5.83 11.97
CA ILE A 598 -18.58 -6.88 10.94
C ILE A 598 -18.74 -8.25 11.58
N ARG A 599 -17.97 -8.55 12.64
CA ARG A 599 -18.10 -9.81 13.38
C ARG A 599 -19.52 -9.98 13.90
N LEU A 600 -20.06 -8.99 14.59
CA LEU A 600 -21.40 -9.08 15.18
C LEU A 600 -22.49 -9.24 14.12
N ALA A 601 -22.47 -8.44 13.05
CA ALA A 601 -23.49 -8.46 12.02
C ALA A 601 -23.44 -9.76 11.19
N TYR A 602 -22.26 -10.18 10.77
CA TYR A 602 -22.11 -11.29 9.83
C TYR A 602 -21.97 -12.67 10.47
N GLN A 603 -21.62 -12.76 11.77
CA GLN A 603 -21.74 -14.02 12.53
C GLN A 603 -23.20 -14.49 12.65
N GLN A 604 -24.17 -13.56 12.66
CA GLN A 604 -25.58 -13.90 12.83
C GLN A 604 -26.25 -14.41 11.56
N VAL A 605 -25.78 -13.99 10.38
CA VAL A 605 -26.49 -14.19 9.10
C VAL A 605 -25.88 -15.28 8.20
N GLY A 606 -24.74 -15.87 8.55
CA GLY A 606 -24.22 -17.05 7.85
C GLY A 606 -22.72 -17.08 7.55
N HIS A 607 -21.93 -16.18 8.12
CA HIS A 607 -20.47 -16.11 7.88
C HIS A 607 -20.10 -16.00 6.39
N PRO A 608 -20.54 -14.94 5.68
CA PRO A 608 -20.11 -14.69 4.32
C PRO A 608 -18.59 -14.67 4.19
N LYS A 609 -18.12 -14.89 2.97
CA LYS A 609 -16.73 -14.67 2.63
C LYS A 609 -16.44 -13.17 2.61
N ILE A 610 -15.46 -12.74 3.41
CA ILE A 610 -15.06 -11.34 3.51
C ILE A 610 -13.89 -11.09 2.55
N ILE A 611 -13.97 -10.02 1.78
CA ILE A 611 -12.91 -9.55 0.89
C ILE A 611 -12.56 -8.12 1.30
N TYR A 612 -11.27 -7.85 1.49
CA TYR A 612 -10.75 -6.50 1.65
C TYR A 612 -10.15 -6.04 0.32
N ARG A 613 -10.76 -5.02 -0.29
CA ARG A 613 -10.23 -4.31 -1.44
C ARG A 613 -9.32 -3.19 -0.93
N THR A 614 -8.05 -3.27 -1.25
CA THR A 614 -7.05 -2.27 -0.86
C THR A 614 -7.40 -0.90 -1.46
N PRO A 615 -6.90 0.21 -0.90
CA PRO A 615 -7.02 1.49 -1.58
C PRO A 615 -6.31 1.46 -2.92
N GLN A 616 -6.74 2.28 -3.86
CA GLN A 616 -5.97 2.55 -5.06
C GLN A 616 -4.77 3.43 -4.71
N TYR A 617 -3.70 3.29 -5.49
CA TYR A 617 -2.56 4.20 -5.36
C TYR A 617 -3.03 5.65 -5.48
N PHE A 618 -2.59 6.47 -4.54
CA PHE A 618 -2.82 7.90 -4.58
C PHE A 618 -1.58 8.66 -4.13
N CYS A 619 -1.07 9.45 -5.05
CA CYS A 619 -0.12 10.52 -4.83
C CYS A 619 -0.30 11.49 -6.03
N CYS A 620 0.27 12.68 -6.12
CA CYS A 620 1.22 13.38 -5.27
C CYS A 620 0.79 14.86 -5.35
N ARG A 621 -0.21 15.26 -4.55
CA ARG A 621 -0.88 16.55 -4.76
C ARG A 621 -1.05 17.34 -3.50
N THR A 622 -0.90 18.65 -3.64
CA THR A 622 -1.57 19.57 -2.75
C THR A 622 -3.03 19.62 -3.09
N ASP A 623 -3.84 19.26 -2.11
CA ASP A 623 -5.25 19.54 -2.18
C ASP A 623 -5.46 21.05 -2.06
N SER A 624 -5.66 21.69 -3.21
CA SER A 624 -6.10 23.09 -3.27
C SER A 624 -7.59 23.24 -2.96
N SER A 625 -8.31 22.15 -2.69
CA SER A 625 -9.70 22.23 -2.27
C SER A 625 -9.79 22.76 -0.83
N PRO A 626 -10.91 23.38 -0.44
CA PRO A 626 -11.15 23.81 0.94
C PRO A 626 -11.17 22.68 1.97
N ARG A 627 -11.00 21.43 1.54
CA ARG A 627 -11.06 20.24 2.40
C ARG A 627 -9.69 19.79 2.90
N GLU A 628 -8.59 20.39 2.41
CA GLU A 628 -7.23 20.17 2.89
C GLU A 628 -6.85 18.67 3.02
N ARG A 629 -7.17 17.86 1.99
CA ARG A 629 -6.85 16.43 1.98
C ARG A 629 -5.34 16.21 2.18
N ARG A 630 -5.02 15.22 3.02
CA ARG A 630 -3.66 14.79 3.31
C ARG A 630 -3.36 13.47 2.62
N VAL A 631 -2.72 13.50 1.46
CA VAL A 631 -2.50 12.30 0.64
C VAL A 631 -1.09 12.22 0.09
N SER A 632 -0.41 11.11 0.43
CA SER A 632 0.88 10.72 -0.12
C SER A 632 0.93 9.21 -0.31
N GLY A 633 1.85 8.72 -1.13
CA GLY A 633 2.04 7.28 -1.34
C GLY A 633 2.28 6.52 -0.03
N GLY A 634 3.25 6.98 0.78
CA GLY A 634 3.58 6.36 2.07
C GLY A 634 2.42 6.39 3.07
N ARG A 635 1.55 7.40 3.00
CA ARG A 635 0.33 7.47 3.83
C ARG A 635 -0.69 6.41 3.41
N ILE A 636 -0.97 6.29 2.12
CA ILE A 636 -1.89 5.27 1.60
C ILE A 636 -1.39 3.87 1.96
N GLN A 637 -0.09 3.61 1.78
CA GLN A 637 0.56 2.36 2.17
C GLN A 637 0.40 2.06 3.67
N SER A 638 0.56 3.07 4.54
CA SER A 638 0.42 2.89 5.98
C SER A 638 -1.01 2.55 6.39
N PHE A 639 -2.00 3.20 5.78
CA PHE A 639 -3.42 2.91 6.00
C PHE A 639 -3.80 1.52 5.46
N ASP A 640 -3.36 1.19 4.24
CA ASP A 640 -3.55 -0.16 3.66
C ASP A 640 -2.92 -1.23 4.54
N HIS A 641 -1.65 -1.07 4.92
CA HIS A 641 -0.94 -2.06 5.72
C HIS A 641 -1.68 -2.37 7.03
N LEU A 642 -2.16 -1.33 7.73
CA LEU A 642 -2.95 -1.50 8.95
C LEU A 642 -4.27 -2.23 8.67
N ALA A 643 -5.04 -1.76 7.68
CA ALA A 643 -6.33 -2.36 7.33
C ALA A 643 -6.16 -3.80 6.86
N ARG A 644 -5.31 -4.05 5.85
CA ARG A 644 -4.97 -5.36 5.30
C ARG A 644 -4.58 -6.34 6.40
N THR A 645 -3.66 -5.97 7.29
CA THR A 645 -3.20 -6.83 8.38
C THR A 645 -4.35 -7.23 9.30
N ARG A 646 -5.19 -6.27 9.69
CA ARG A 646 -6.32 -6.54 10.58
C ARG A 646 -7.41 -7.33 9.88
N PHE A 647 -7.84 -6.96 8.68
CA PHE A 647 -8.82 -7.74 7.91
C PHE A 647 -8.37 -9.18 7.68
N ALA A 648 -7.11 -9.41 7.31
CA ALA A 648 -6.58 -10.76 7.12
C ALA A 648 -6.53 -11.57 8.42
N SER A 649 -5.97 -10.99 9.51
CA SER A 649 -5.78 -11.72 10.76
C SER A 649 -7.05 -11.87 11.61
N GLU A 650 -7.91 -10.84 11.62
CA GLU A 650 -9.07 -10.74 12.51
C GLU A 650 -10.37 -11.23 11.88
N LEU A 651 -10.49 -11.11 10.55
CA LEU A 651 -11.69 -11.49 9.79
C LEU A 651 -11.44 -12.63 8.79
N LYS A 652 -10.19 -13.08 8.63
CA LYS A 652 -9.78 -14.05 7.60
C LYS A 652 -10.18 -13.58 6.20
N ALA A 653 -10.12 -12.28 5.96
CA ALA A 653 -10.50 -11.71 4.70
C ALA A 653 -9.51 -12.10 3.60
N GLU A 654 -10.03 -12.36 2.39
CA GLU A 654 -9.18 -12.40 1.20
C GLU A 654 -8.80 -10.99 0.78
N ILE A 655 -7.63 -10.84 0.17
CA ILE A 655 -7.14 -9.53 -0.26
C ILE A 655 -7.31 -9.37 -1.77
N TRP A 656 -7.99 -8.29 -2.17
CA TRP A 656 -8.04 -7.80 -3.53
C TRP A 656 -7.14 -6.56 -3.65
N ASP A 657 -5.93 -6.77 -4.16
CA ASP A 657 -4.87 -5.76 -4.18
C ASP A 657 -4.90 -4.92 -5.47
N THR A 658 -5.55 -3.76 -5.35
CA THR A 658 -5.58 -2.70 -6.36
C THR A 658 -4.42 -1.71 -6.17
N LEU A 659 -3.86 -1.60 -4.96
CA LEU A 659 -2.76 -0.69 -4.64
C LEU A 659 -1.52 -1.05 -5.47
N ALA A 660 -1.17 -2.34 -5.49
CA ALA A 660 0.00 -2.85 -6.20
C ALA A 660 0.00 -2.51 -7.70
N MET A 661 -1.18 -2.42 -8.34
CA MET A 661 -1.28 -2.06 -9.78
C MET A 661 -0.89 -0.62 -10.01
N GLY A 662 -1.42 0.29 -9.19
CA GLY A 662 -1.13 1.71 -9.29
C GLY A 662 0.32 2.00 -8.87
N GLU A 663 0.81 1.33 -7.84
CA GLU A 663 2.20 1.45 -7.38
C GLU A 663 3.22 1.00 -8.41
N ALA A 664 2.90 -0.03 -9.20
CA ALA A 664 3.79 -0.57 -10.22
C ALA A 664 3.90 0.25 -11.50
N ARG A 665 3.12 1.33 -11.62
CA ARG A 665 3.24 2.29 -12.73
C ARG A 665 4.50 3.13 -12.59
N THR A 666 5.03 3.54 -13.73
CA THR A 666 6.09 4.56 -13.81
C THR A 666 5.59 5.89 -13.28
N TRP A 667 6.51 6.81 -12.98
CA TRP A 667 6.14 8.15 -12.54
C TRP A 667 5.27 8.89 -13.55
N ASP A 668 5.63 8.81 -14.84
CA ASP A 668 4.90 9.47 -15.91
C ASP A 668 3.47 8.94 -16.04
N GLU A 669 3.28 7.62 -15.93
CA GLU A 669 1.93 7.01 -15.91
C GLU A 669 1.13 7.38 -14.65
N LYS A 670 1.80 7.67 -13.53
CA LYS A 670 1.16 8.10 -12.28
C LYS A 670 0.76 9.56 -12.33
N ILE A 671 1.54 10.44 -12.96
CA ILE A 671 1.26 11.88 -13.00
C ILE A 671 0.03 12.20 -13.85
N GLU A 672 -0.35 11.33 -14.79
CA GLU A 672 -1.62 11.48 -15.51
C GLU A 672 -2.82 11.33 -14.55
N SER A 673 -2.72 10.41 -13.58
CA SER A 673 -3.71 10.29 -12.53
C SER A 673 -3.74 11.52 -11.62
N VAL A 674 -2.68 12.35 -11.62
CA VAL A 674 -2.54 13.64 -10.91
C VAL A 674 -3.36 14.78 -11.55
N GLU A 675 -4.06 14.55 -12.66
CA GLU A 675 -4.98 15.56 -13.19
C GLU A 675 -6.38 15.47 -12.58
N CYS A 676 -6.82 14.29 -12.15
CA CYS A 676 -8.18 14.08 -11.63
C CYS A 676 -8.42 14.58 -10.18
N PRO A 677 -9.16 15.68 -9.89
CA PRO A 677 -9.30 16.18 -8.51
C PRO A 677 -10.00 15.21 -7.54
N SER A 678 -10.79 14.29 -8.07
CA SER A 678 -11.44 13.24 -7.29
C SER A 678 -10.54 12.03 -7.02
N ASN A 679 -9.36 11.97 -7.64
CA ASN A 679 -8.42 10.87 -7.61
C ASN A 679 -9.08 9.51 -7.88
N HIS A 680 -9.77 9.45 -9.01
CA HIS A 680 -10.29 8.19 -9.49
C HIS A 680 -9.32 7.61 -10.50
N VAL A 681 -9.15 6.29 -10.48
CA VAL A 681 -8.43 5.63 -11.56
C VAL A 681 -9.27 5.67 -12.85
N PRO A 682 -8.62 5.81 -14.01
CA PRO A 682 -9.27 5.71 -15.32
C PRO A 682 -10.08 4.41 -15.51
N SER A 683 -11.13 4.46 -16.33
CA SER A 683 -12.08 3.34 -16.52
C SER A 683 -11.42 2.04 -17.02
N ASP A 684 -10.38 2.15 -17.82
CA ASP A 684 -9.55 1.04 -18.32
C ASP A 684 -8.73 0.36 -17.21
N ILE A 685 -8.36 1.10 -16.15
CA ILE A 685 -7.76 0.53 -14.95
C ILE A 685 -8.81 -0.14 -14.08
N VAL A 686 -9.99 0.47 -13.94
CA VAL A 686 -11.14 -0.15 -13.28
C VAL A 686 -11.50 -1.49 -13.91
N GLU A 687 -11.48 -1.59 -15.24
CA GLU A 687 -11.68 -2.86 -15.95
C GLU A 687 -10.68 -3.92 -15.49
N GLN A 688 -9.38 -3.60 -15.46
CA GLN A 688 -8.36 -4.54 -15.03
C GLN A 688 -8.48 -4.94 -13.56
N GLU A 689 -8.83 -3.99 -12.69
CA GLU A 689 -9.12 -4.28 -11.28
C GLU A 689 -10.29 -5.25 -11.14
N ASN A 690 -11.38 -5.05 -11.88
CA ASN A 690 -12.53 -5.94 -11.88
C ASN A 690 -12.15 -7.35 -12.38
N GLN A 691 -11.29 -7.47 -13.40
CA GLN A 691 -10.86 -8.80 -13.88
C GLN A 691 -10.03 -9.56 -12.84
N LYS A 692 -9.28 -8.86 -11.96
CA LYS A 692 -8.65 -9.48 -10.78
C LYS A 692 -9.70 -10.00 -9.80
N GLU A 693 -10.69 -9.18 -9.47
CA GLU A 693 -11.79 -9.55 -8.58
C GLU A 693 -12.53 -10.78 -9.12
N ASN A 694 -12.87 -10.77 -10.41
CA ASN A 694 -13.53 -11.88 -11.09
C ASN A 694 -12.73 -13.17 -10.92
N SER A 695 -11.41 -13.10 -11.06
CA SER A 695 -10.53 -14.27 -10.87
C SER A 695 -10.53 -14.76 -9.42
N LEU A 696 -10.57 -13.87 -8.43
CA LEU A 696 -10.71 -14.24 -7.02
C LEU A 696 -12.05 -14.93 -6.79
N ILE A 697 -13.16 -14.30 -7.17
CA ILE A 697 -14.53 -14.81 -7.02
C ILE A 697 -14.73 -16.16 -7.73
N LEU A 698 -14.05 -16.39 -8.85
CA LEU A 698 -14.06 -17.70 -9.52
C LEU A 698 -13.42 -18.85 -8.73
N HIS A 699 -12.58 -18.56 -7.74
CA HIS A 699 -11.85 -19.57 -6.98
C HIS A 699 -12.41 -19.82 -5.59
N LEU A 700 -13.21 -18.89 -5.09
CA LEU A 700 -13.98 -19.09 -3.87
C LEU A 700 -15.17 -20.03 -4.15
#